data_AF-A0A521H8W8-F1
#
_entry.id   AF-A0A521H8W8-F1
#
_cell.length_a   1.000
_cell.length_b   1.000
_cell.length_c   1.000
_cell.angle_alpha   90.00
_cell.angle_beta   90.00
_cell.angle_gamma   90.00
#
_symmetry.space_group_name_H-M   'P 1'
#
loop_
_entity.id
_entity.type
_entity.pdbx_description
1 polymer ?
#
loop_
_entity_poly.entity_id
_entity_poly.type
_entity_poly.pdbx_seq_one_letter_code
_entity_poly.pdbx_strand_id
1 'polypeptide(L)'
;MKNTLLTLAFIMLFKLISVAQQTCNTALVITAGINTIAPITGTEVPTQMCATGGSGATAANWYKYTPSQNYSVTITTDFVVNAGVDNRVHVYLGSCGFLACLVGDDDGGTNGLCVVSFNAQAGTDYYIVFDDIYTSAGFQYELIENSINPSQLTFTPTTISTIRGNYKIAVADMNGDYLDDIVSVSDTNIQVHQQDISGTFTISNYTTTDAQYSPSWSMAMGDLNEDGYNDLLYGSGSGVTFMLSANGGTAFNQVSGPEYVFSQRSNMVDINNDGHLDAFVCHDVEPNVYYLNDGTGNLTFYQGGLGDHPNGGNYGSIWVDYNNDNLPDLFIAKCRGGSSTANINEMHRNNGNGTFTDVSVLTGLADPVQTWSSAWNDFDNDGWMDVLVGASSSANGMHKLMHNNGDGTFSNITAGSGFDSYSGMSTEYVSYDFNNDGFADVFTPGYILFNNGNGTFTAETYSMLMGAVGDLNNDGFLDIQNGNTIYFNDGNPNNWITLTVKGTTSNNNGIGARVEIYGAWGKQIRDIRAGVGFRYMGTLNAHFGIGLFNSIDSVVVKWPSGNKDVICNPSINSVLHIEENSAPVATAFFTASATMINQADTIDFTDNSIPCPNEWNWTVNPTSGWNFTSGTTAMSENPSILFNDAGTYVVSLTATNGNGSSLIPFSTAITVQSTVGIAELTQEAIKVFPNPAADLLYIKSDQTISEVRILSLLGEELASSLKRTNNSISLTHLPSGVYFLKIITQDNQINITRFVKQ
;
A
#
# COMPACT_ATOMS: atom_id res chain seq x y z
N MET A 1 -48.45 -15.62 6.38
CA MET A 1 -49.49 -14.62 6.72
C MET A 1 -48.83 -13.34 7.18
N LYS A 2 -48.69 -12.38 6.27
CA LYS A 2 -48.70 -10.92 6.48
C LYS A 2 -48.63 -10.32 5.07
N ASN A 3 -49.80 -10.02 4.52
CA ASN A 3 -49.98 -9.39 3.22
C ASN A 3 -49.69 -7.90 3.37
N THR A 4 -48.65 -7.41 2.71
CA THR A 4 -48.44 -5.98 2.51
C THR A 4 -49.18 -5.58 1.23
N LEU A 5 -50.32 -4.90 1.40
CA LEU A 5 -51.06 -4.28 0.32
C LEU A 5 -50.18 -3.22 -0.36
N LEU A 6 -49.79 -3.44 -1.60
CA LEU A 6 -49.18 -2.42 -2.44
C LEU A 6 -50.32 -1.54 -2.99
N THR A 7 -50.49 -0.35 -2.43
CA THR A 7 -51.43 0.65 -2.93
C THR A 7 -50.90 1.18 -4.27
N LEU A 8 -51.43 0.66 -5.38
CA LEU A 8 -51.16 1.17 -6.72
C LEU A 8 -51.84 2.54 -6.86
N ALA A 9 -51.11 3.61 -6.55
CA ALA A 9 -51.54 4.97 -6.87
C ALA A 9 -51.45 5.15 -8.39
N PHE A 10 -52.56 4.97 -9.08
CA PHE A 10 -52.70 5.28 -10.50
C PHE A 10 -52.68 6.81 -10.65
N ILE A 11 -51.49 7.39 -10.72
CA ILE A 11 -51.31 8.78 -11.15
C ILE A 11 -51.53 8.76 -12.67
N MET A 12 -52.76 9.04 -13.08
CA MET A 12 -53.04 9.48 -14.45
C MET A 12 -52.24 10.77 -14.67
N LEU A 13 -51.06 10.65 -15.28
CA LEU A 13 -50.37 11.79 -15.86
C LEU A 13 -51.26 12.27 -17.02
N PHE A 14 -51.94 13.40 -16.80
CA PHE A 14 -52.51 14.16 -17.90
C PHE A 14 -51.36 14.53 -18.85
N LYS A 15 -51.33 13.92 -20.05
CA LYS A 15 -50.54 14.45 -21.17
C LYS A 15 -51.12 15.82 -21.51
N LEU A 16 -50.46 16.88 -21.05
CA LEU A 16 -50.61 18.21 -21.65
C LEU A 16 -50.15 18.09 -23.11
N ILE A 17 -51.10 18.12 -24.03
CA ILE A 17 -50.81 18.39 -25.43
C ILE A 17 -50.42 19.87 -25.49
N SER A 18 -49.13 20.16 -25.39
CA SER A 18 -48.60 21.48 -25.71
C SER A 18 -48.64 21.64 -27.22
N VAL A 19 -49.35 22.67 -27.67
CA VAL A 19 -49.36 23.08 -29.07
C VAL A 19 -48.01 23.74 -29.35
N ALA A 20 -47.33 23.21 -30.36
CA ALA A 20 -46.05 23.65 -30.92
C ALA A 20 -45.75 25.16 -30.85
N GLN A 21 -44.56 25.50 -30.35
CA GLN A 21 -43.71 26.49 -30.99
C GLN A 21 -42.34 25.84 -31.18
N GLN A 22 -41.95 25.73 -32.45
CA GLN A 22 -40.95 24.79 -32.96
C GLN A 22 -39.80 25.60 -33.56
N THR A 23 -39.05 26.24 -32.66
CA THR A 23 -37.85 27.02 -32.98
C THR A 23 -36.73 26.57 -32.05
N CYS A 24 -35.47 26.81 -32.43
CA CYS A 24 -34.33 26.48 -31.57
C CYS A 24 -34.48 27.08 -30.16
N ASN A 25 -34.92 28.35 -30.06
CA ASN A 25 -35.07 29.05 -28.78
C ASN A 25 -36.18 28.48 -27.88
N THR A 26 -37.11 27.73 -28.45
CA THR A 26 -38.25 27.13 -27.73
C THR A 26 -38.21 25.60 -27.77
N ALA A 27 -37.05 25.04 -28.12
CA ALA A 27 -36.84 23.60 -28.27
C ALA A 27 -37.29 22.84 -27.03
N LEU A 28 -38.04 21.75 -27.23
CA LEU A 28 -38.57 20.95 -26.14
C LEU A 28 -37.43 20.20 -25.45
N VAL A 29 -37.30 20.34 -24.14
CA VAL A 29 -36.30 19.59 -23.36
C VAL A 29 -36.69 18.11 -23.29
N ILE A 30 -35.76 17.22 -23.62
CA ILE A 30 -35.95 15.77 -23.62
C ILE A 30 -34.87 15.07 -22.78
N THR A 31 -35.18 13.86 -22.33
CA THR A 31 -34.28 12.94 -21.61
C THR A 31 -34.22 11.58 -22.33
N ALA A 32 -33.29 10.72 -21.94
CA ALA A 32 -33.20 9.35 -22.46
C ALA A 32 -34.52 8.57 -22.34
N GLY A 33 -34.72 7.65 -23.28
CA GLY A 33 -35.90 6.79 -23.42
C GLY A 33 -36.66 6.97 -24.73
N ILE A 34 -37.72 6.18 -24.88
CA ILE A 34 -38.59 6.17 -26.06
C ILE A 34 -39.54 7.38 -26.01
N ASN A 35 -39.51 8.18 -27.07
CA ASN A 35 -40.29 9.38 -27.27
C ASN A 35 -41.12 9.28 -28.56
N THR A 36 -42.19 10.07 -28.65
CA THR A 36 -43.03 10.15 -29.85
C THR A 36 -43.03 11.57 -30.38
N ILE A 37 -42.64 11.73 -31.65
CA ILE A 37 -42.64 12.98 -32.39
C ILE A 37 -44.05 13.25 -32.90
N ALA A 38 -44.57 14.45 -32.63
CA ALA A 38 -45.78 14.95 -33.27
C ALA A 38 -45.50 15.31 -34.74
N PRO A 39 -46.52 15.39 -35.61
CA PRO A 39 -46.34 15.80 -37.00
C PRO A 39 -45.45 17.04 -37.15
N ILE A 40 -44.51 16.98 -38.10
CA ILE A 40 -43.49 18.02 -38.30
C ILE A 40 -44.16 19.24 -38.92
N THR A 41 -44.22 20.33 -38.15
CA THR A 41 -45.02 21.52 -38.48
C THR A 41 -44.29 22.84 -38.21
N GLY A 42 -43.02 22.76 -37.75
CA GLY A 42 -42.31 23.92 -37.24
C GLY A 42 -41.68 24.76 -38.32
N THR A 43 -41.93 26.06 -38.28
CA THR A 43 -41.55 26.95 -39.39
C THR A 43 -40.06 27.29 -39.43
N GLU A 44 -39.29 26.99 -38.37
CA GLU A 44 -37.83 27.19 -38.39
C GLU A 44 -37.14 25.90 -38.84
N VAL A 45 -36.70 25.88 -40.10
CA VAL A 45 -35.91 24.79 -40.67
C VAL A 45 -34.42 25.06 -40.45
N PRO A 46 -33.59 24.05 -40.11
CA PRO A 46 -32.15 24.25 -39.99
C PRO A 46 -31.52 24.81 -41.28
N THR A 47 -30.68 25.84 -41.14
CA THR A 47 -29.99 26.47 -42.28
C THR A 47 -28.72 25.73 -42.66
N GLN A 48 -28.09 25.04 -41.71
CA GLN A 48 -26.94 24.17 -41.93
C GLN A 48 -27.39 22.71 -41.79
N MET A 49 -27.24 21.91 -42.84
CA MET A 49 -27.66 20.51 -42.84
C MET A 49 -26.55 19.60 -42.30
N CYS A 50 -26.89 18.72 -41.36
CA CYS A 50 -25.95 17.76 -40.78
C CYS A 50 -25.97 16.38 -41.41
N ALA A 51 -27.13 15.97 -41.91
CA ALA A 51 -27.27 14.71 -42.63
C ALA A 51 -27.09 14.97 -44.13
N THR A 52 -26.68 13.92 -44.84
CA THR A 52 -26.68 13.90 -46.31
C THR A 52 -28.09 13.71 -46.87
N GLY A 53 -28.27 13.90 -48.18
CA GLY A 53 -29.58 13.76 -48.86
C GLY A 53 -30.41 15.05 -48.84
N GLY A 54 -31.10 15.37 -49.94
CA GLY A 54 -32.16 16.38 -50.10
C GLY A 54 -31.99 17.82 -49.55
N SER A 55 -32.34 18.83 -50.35
CA SER A 55 -32.57 20.21 -49.87
C SER A 55 -34.03 20.60 -50.05
N GLY A 56 -34.59 21.46 -49.18
CA GLY A 56 -35.94 21.99 -49.33
C GLY A 56 -36.98 21.51 -48.30
N ALA A 57 -36.56 21.07 -47.12
CA ALA A 57 -37.46 20.95 -45.97
C ALA A 57 -38.18 22.29 -45.73
N THR A 58 -39.47 22.23 -45.44
CA THR A 58 -40.33 23.40 -45.17
C THR A 58 -40.73 23.50 -43.71
N ALA A 59 -40.54 22.43 -42.93
CA ALA A 59 -40.80 22.40 -41.52
C ALA A 59 -39.79 21.52 -40.75
N ALA A 60 -39.56 21.84 -39.48
CA ALA A 60 -38.73 21.04 -38.58
C ALA A 60 -39.16 21.14 -37.10
N ASN A 61 -38.95 20.06 -36.34
CA ASN A 61 -39.20 20.00 -34.90
C ASN A 61 -37.88 20.00 -34.13
N TRP A 62 -37.74 20.92 -33.18
CA TRP A 62 -36.54 21.13 -32.38
C TRP A 62 -36.67 20.58 -30.96
N TYR A 63 -35.67 19.83 -30.53
CA TYR A 63 -35.53 19.29 -29.19
C TYR A 63 -34.19 19.71 -28.60
N LYS A 64 -34.14 19.87 -27.28
CA LYS A 64 -32.93 20.17 -26.52
C LYS A 64 -32.63 19.02 -25.56
N TYR A 65 -31.41 18.53 -25.59
CA TYR A 65 -30.91 17.48 -24.72
C TYR A 65 -29.71 18.00 -23.93
N THR A 66 -29.71 17.81 -22.61
CA THR A 66 -28.62 18.21 -21.71
C THR A 66 -28.28 17.02 -20.82
N PRO A 67 -27.13 16.35 -21.01
CA PRO A 67 -26.79 15.14 -20.27
C PRO A 67 -26.33 15.48 -18.83
N SER A 68 -26.58 14.57 -17.88
CA SER A 68 -26.13 14.71 -16.48
C SER A 68 -24.66 14.37 -16.26
N GLN A 69 -24.06 13.57 -17.14
CA GLN A 69 -22.65 13.19 -17.15
C GLN A 69 -22.19 13.02 -18.60
N ASN A 70 -20.96 12.57 -18.83
CA ASN A 70 -20.53 12.26 -20.19
C ASN A 70 -21.20 10.96 -20.67
N TYR A 71 -21.77 10.97 -21.88
CA TYR A 71 -22.45 9.83 -22.49
C TYR A 71 -22.03 9.66 -23.95
N SER A 72 -21.99 8.42 -24.45
CA SER A 72 -22.18 8.12 -25.86
C SER A 72 -23.67 8.01 -26.08
N VAL A 73 -24.21 8.88 -26.90
CA VAL A 73 -25.65 9.03 -27.12
C VAL A 73 -25.99 8.49 -28.49
N THR A 74 -26.96 7.59 -28.56
CA THR A 74 -27.55 7.10 -29.80
C THR A 74 -28.98 7.57 -29.93
N ILE A 75 -29.33 8.15 -31.07
CA ILE A 75 -30.70 8.47 -31.45
C ILE A 75 -31.10 7.53 -32.56
N THR A 76 -32.13 6.72 -32.32
CA THR A 76 -32.64 5.77 -33.30
C THR A 76 -34.13 5.97 -33.53
N THR A 77 -34.55 5.85 -34.78
CA THR A 77 -35.95 5.73 -35.18
C THR A 77 -36.27 4.35 -35.73
N ASP A 78 -35.32 3.41 -35.68
CA ASP A 78 -35.43 2.07 -36.29
C ASP A 78 -36.33 1.13 -35.48
N PHE A 79 -37.63 1.47 -35.46
CA PHE A 79 -38.69 0.73 -34.80
C PHE A 79 -39.62 0.10 -35.82
N VAL A 80 -40.08 -1.12 -35.53
CA VAL A 80 -41.14 -1.78 -36.32
C VAL A 80 -42.41 -0.91 -36.41
N VAL A 81 -42.71 -0.11 -35.39
CA VAL A 81 -43.87 0.82 -35.38
C VAL A 81 -43.76 1.95 -36.40
N ASN A 82 -42.54 2.27 -36.84
CA ASN A 82 -42.26 3.32 -37.83
C ASN A 82 -42.18 2.77 -39.26
N ALA A 83 -42.61 1.52 -39.49
CA ALA A 83 -42.56 0.91 -40.82
C ALA A 83 -43.27 1.79 -41.88
N GLY A 84 -42.52 2.17 -42.92
CA GLY A 84 -43.01 3.01 -44.02
C GLY A 84 -42.90 4.52 -43.78
N VAL A 85 -42.27 4.94 -42.68
CA VAL A 85 -41.85 6.33 -42.44
C VAL A 85 -40.42 6.50 -42.95
N ASP A 86 -40.18 7.56 -43.71
CA ASP A 86 -38.87 8.00 -44.17
C ASP A 86 -38.55 9.32 -43.47
N ASN A 87 -37.52 9.36 -42.61
CA ASN A 87 -37.21 10.49 -41.74
C ASN A 87 -35.73 10.85 -41.77
N ARG A 88 -35.44 12.08 -41.32
CA ARG A 88 -34.07 12.61 -41.27
C ARG A 88 -33.79 13.31 -39.95
N VAL A 89 -32.59 13.12 -39.40
CA VAL A 89 -32.18 13.70 -38.11
C VAL A 89 -30.91 14.54 -38.22
N HIS A 90 -30.87 15.64 -37.47
CA HIS A 90 -29.71 16.50 -37.32
C HIS A 90 -29.44 16.77 -35.85
N VAL A 91 -28.16 16.82 -35.49
CA VAL A 91 -27.70 17.15 -34.13
C VAL A 91 -26.72 18.31 -34.22
N TYR A 92 -26.98 19.34 -33.42
CA TYR A 92 -26.17 20.55 -33.36
C TYR A 92 -25.63 20.80 -31.95
N LEU A 93 -24.50 21.50 -31.91
CA LEU A 93 -23.88 22.04 -30.70
C LEU A 93 -23.84 23.57 -30.78
N GLY A 94 -24.03 24.25 -29.65
CA GLY A 94 -23.86 25.70 -29.55
C GLY A 94 -25.12 26.41 -29.02
N SER A 95 -25.31 27.66 -29.44
CA SER A 95 -26.45 28.47 -29.04
C SER A 95 -27.31 28.82 -30.25
N CYS A 96 -28.62 29.04 -30.05
CA CYS A 96 -29.51 29.42 -31.12
C CYS A 96 -29.01 30.69 -31.83
N GLY A 97 -28.84 30.60 -33.16
CA GLY A 97 -28.20 31.64 -34.00
C GLY A 97 -26.73 31.37 -34.35
N PHE A 98 -26.05 30.49 -33.61
CA PHE A 98 -24.67 30.06 -33.84
C PHE A 98 -24.53 28.55 -33.58
N LEU A 99 -25.34 27.75 -34.25
CA LEU A 99 -25.29 26.29 -34.16
C LEU A 99 -24.22 25.76 -35.11
N ALA A 100 -23.33 24.91 -34.57
CA ALA A 100 -22.41 24.12 -35.34
C ALA A 100 -22.99 22.73 -35.55
N CYS A 101 -22.91 22.23 -36.77
CA CYS A 101 -23.29 20.86 -37.05
C CYS A 101 -22.38 19.87 -36.32
N LEU A 102 -22.96 18.94 -35.58
CA LEU A 102 -22.24 17.87 -34.89
C LEU A 102 -22.31 16.57 -35.68
N VAL A 103 -23.51 16.08 -35.94
CA VAL A 103 -23.76 14.83 -36.68
C VAL A 103 -25.19 14.84 -37.22
N GLY A 104 -25.47 14.07 -38.26
CA GLY A 104 -26.82 13.83 -38.75
C GLY A 104 -26.86 12.53 -39.53
N ASP A 105 -28.07 12.01 -39.72
CA ASP A 105 -28.28 10.78 -40.47
C ASP A 105 -29.54 10.89 -41.34
N ASP A 106 -29.47 10.21 -42.49
CA ASP A 106 -30.52 10.03 -43.48
C ASP A 106 -30.38 8.58 -43.97
N ASP A 107 -31.40 7.76 -43.81
CA ASP A 107 -31.42 6.34 -44.20
C ASP A 107 -30.37 5.41 -43.54
N GLY A 108 -29.78 5.76 -42.39
CA GLY A 108 -28.80 4.92 -41.70
C GLY A 108 -29.37 3.66 -41.03
N GLY A 109 -30.69 3.62 -40.83
CA GLY A 109 -31.46 2.48 -40.32
C GLY A 109 -32.30 1.77 -41.39
N THR A 110 -33.23 0.93 -40.96
CA THR A 110 -34.00 0.07 -41.88
C THR A 110 -35.09 0.85 -42.64
N ASN A 111 -35.14 0.73 -43.97
CA ASN A 111 -36.22 1.25 -44.84
C ASN A 111 -36.51 2.77 -44.71
N GLY A 112 -35.47 3.60 -44.63
CA GLY A 112 -35.60 5.07 -44.59
C GLY A 112 -35.63 5.68 -43.19
N LEU A 113 -35.31 4.88 -42.17
CA LEU A 113 -35.24 5.31 -40.77
C LEU A 113 -33.80 5.73 -40.43
N CYS A 114 -33.65 6.60 -39.43
CA CYS A 114 -32.35 7.07 -38.96
C CYS A 114 -31.78 6.32 -37.75
N VAL A 115 -30.45 6.20 -37.70
CA VAL A 115 -29.66 5.85 -36.52
C VAL A 115 -28.39 6.69 -36.48
N VAL A 116 -28.24 7.55 -35.46
CA VAL A 116 -27.07 8.42 -35.32
C VAL A 116 -26.49 8.36 -33.91
N SER A 117 -25.15 8.39 -33.79
CA SER A 117 -24.45 8.38 -32.50
C SER A 117 -23.46 9.53 -32.37
N PHE A 118 -23.32 10.09 -31.16
CA PHE A 118 -22.34 11.13 -30.83
C PHE A 118 -21.97 11.11 -29.34
N ASN A 119 -20.80 11.66 -29.00
CA ASN A 119 -20.39 11.82 -27.61
C ASN A 119 -20.93 13.14 -27.04
N ALA A 120 -21.66 13.05 -25.94
CA ALA A 120 -22.27 14.17 -25.23
C ALA A 120 -21.53 14.45 -23.91
N GLN A 121 -21.24 15.73 -23.63
CA GLN A 121 -20.54 16.16 -22.42
C GLN A 121 -21.52 16.66 -21.36
N ALA A 122 -21.26 16.33 -20.09
CA ALA A 122 -22.08 16.72 -18.94
C ALA A 122 -22.42 18.22 -18.96
N GLY A 123 -23.70 18.55 -18.77
CA GLY A 123 -24.18 19.93 -18.68
C GLY A 123 -24.16 20.73 -20.00
N THR A 124 -23.82 20.11 -21.13
CA THR A 124 -23.75 20.77 -22.44
C THR A 124 -25.06 20.58 -23.22
N ASP A 125 -25.58 21.65 -23.82
CA ASP A 125 -26.82 21.59 -24.61
C ASP A 125 -26.58 21.10 -26.04
N TYR A 126 -27.33 20.08 -26.44
CA TYR A 126 -27.39 19.55 -27.80
C TYR A 126 -28.79 19.78 -28.37
N TYR A 127 -28.86 20.22 -29.63
CA TYR A 127 -30.13 20.44 -30.32
C TYR A 127 -30.35 19.34 -31.34
N ILE A 128 -31.42 18.56 -31.16
CA ILE A 128 -31.81 17.45 -32.02
C ILE A 128 -33.00 17.92 -32.86
N VAL A 129 -32.90 17.75 -34.17
CA VAL A 129 -33.88 18.27 -35.13
C VAL A 129 -34.29 17.19 -36.09
N PHE A 130 -35.60 17.01 -36.25
CA PHE A 130 -36.19 16.20 -37.31
C PHE A 130 -36.95 17.12 -38.27
N ASP A 131 -36.72 16.98 -39.57
CA ASP A 131 -37.34 17.81 -40.60
C ASP A 131 -38.30 17.04 -41.50
N ASP A 132 -39.07 17.78 -42.32
CA ASP A 132 -40.19 17.26 -43.09
C ASP A 132 -39.87 16.82 -44.53
N ILE A 133 -38.59 16.68 -44.89
CA ILE A 133 -38.21 16.55 -46.30
C ILE A 133 -38.81 15.30 -46.98
N TYR A 134 -38.95 14.19 -46.26
CA TYR A 134 -39.53 12.94 -46.76
C TYR A 134 -40.84 12.56 -46.06
N THR A 135 -41.08 13.06 -44.84
CA THR A 135 -42.33 12.85 -44.11
C THR A 135 -42.65 14.01 -43.19
N SER A 136 -43.93 14.38 -43.10
CA SER A 136 -44.42 15.26 -42.02
C SER A 136 -45.18 14.49 -40.94
N ALA A 137 -45.30 13.17 -41.07
CA ALA A 137 -46.01 12.34 -40.10
C ALA A 137 -45.26 12.24 -38.76
N GLY A 138 -45.99 11.99 -37.67
CA GLY A 138 -45.38 11.67 -36.39
C GLY A 138 -44.86 10.23 -36.35
N PHE A 139 -43.78 10.00 -35.61
CA PHE A 139 -43.11 8.69 -35.45
C PHE A 139 -42.45 8.57 -34.07
N GLN A 140 -41.96 7.38 -33.72
CA GLN A 140 -41.22 7.16 -32.47
C GLN A 140 -39.71 7.29 -32.68
N TYR A 141 -39.00 7.74 -31.65
CA TYR A 141 -37.55 7.68 -31.57
C TYR A 141 -37.13 7.32 -30.16
N GLU A 142 -35.93 6.80 -30.00
CA GLU A 142 -35.33 6.58 -28.68
C GLU A 142 -33.99 7.29 -28.62
N LEU A 143 -33.77 7.98 -27.49
CA LEU A 143 -32.48 8.50 -27.10
C LEU A 143 -31.89 7.54 -26.07
N ILE A 144 -30.80 6.89 -26.43
CA ILE A 144 -30.08 5.91 -25.60
C ILE A 144 -28.82 6.58 -25.06
N GLU A 145 -28.63 6.51 -23.74
CA GLU A 145 -27.43 6.97 -23.05
C GLU A 145 -26.55 5.77 -22.68
N ASN A 146 -25.29 5.80 -23.08
CA ASN A 146 -24.25 4.88 -22.59
C ASN A 146 -23.18 5.71 -21.88
N SER A 147 -22.97 5.53 -20.57
CA SER A 147 -22.00 6.34 -19.82
C SER A 147 -20.61 6.25 -20.41
N ILE A 148 -19.98 7.41 -20.66
CA ILE A 148 -18.55 7.50 -20.94
C ILE A 148 -17.92 8.01 -19.65
N ASN A 149 -17.35 7.12 -18.86
CA ASN A 149 -16.44 7.56 -17.81
C ASN A 149 -15.12 7.95 -18.49
N PRO A 150 -14.51 9.10 -18.14
CA PRO A 150 -13.13 9.35 -18.55
C PRO A 150 -12.28 8.18 -18.02
N SER A 151 -11.44 7.63 -18.90
CA SER A 151 -10.51 6.55 -18.57
C SER A 151 -9.72 6.92 -17.31
N GLN A 152 -9.67 6.03 -16.33
CA GLN A 152 -8.96 6.30 -15.07
C GLN A 152 -7.47 6.53 -15.31
N LEU A 153 -6.92 5.86 -16.33
CA LEU A 153 -5.55 5.99 -16.80
C LEU A 153 -5.50 6.04 -18.32
N THR A 154 -4.43 6.62 -18.85
CA THR A 154 -4.06 6.47 -20.27
C THR A 154 -2.70 5.80 -20.37
N PHE A 155 -2.49 5.08 -21.47
CA PHE A 155 -1.22 4.44 -21.75
C PHE A 155 -0.67 4.93 -23.10
N THR A 156 0.59 5.35 -23.11
CA THR A 156 1.31 5.75 -24.33
C THR A 156 2.08 4.56 -24.90
N PRO A 157 1.63 3.97 -26.03
CA PRO A 157 2.35 2.86 -26.67
C PRO A 157 3.62 3.35 -27.36
N THR A 158 4.77 2.82 -26.95
CA THR A 158 6.07 3.14 -27.52
C THR A 158 6.77 1.87 -28.03
N THR A 159 7.01 1.83 -29.34
CA THR A 159 7.73 0.70 -29.97
C THR A 159 9.23 0.83 -29.78
N ILE A 160 9.83 -0.05 -28.99
CA ILE A 160 11.27 -0.18 -28.81
C ILE A 160 11.81 -1.23 -29.79
N SER A 161 12.17 -0.78 -31.00
CA SER A 161 12.61 -1.66 -32.10
C SER A 161 13.83 -2.55 -31.80
N THR A 162 14.58 -2.23 -30.75
CA THR A 162 15.76 -2.99 -30.32
C THR A 162 15.41 -4.19 -29.45
N ILE A 163 14.19 -4.30 -28.89
CA ILE A 163 13.71 -5.50 -28.20
C ILE A 163 13.52 -6.61 -29.24
N ARG A 164 14.49 -7.52 -29.30
CA ARG A 164 14.57 -8.64 -30.25
C ARG A 164 14.38 -9.97 -29.54
N GLY A 165 14.55 -11.08 -30.26
CA GLY A 165 14.33 -12.43 -29.73
C GLY A 165 12.93 -12.98 -30.04
N ASN A 166 12.81 -14.28 -29.81
CA ASN A 166 11.60 -15.05 -30.08
C ASN A 166 10.60 -14.93 -28.92
N TYR A 167 11.10 -14.74 -27.69
CA TYR A 167 10.31 -14.66 -26.47
C TYR A 167 10.60 -13.35 -25.74
N LYS A 168 9.56 -12.56 -25.47
CA LYS A 168 9.62 -11.20 -24.93
C LYS A 168 8.55 -11.07 -23.84
N ILE A 169 8.76 -11.83 -22.77
CA ILE A 169 7.71 -12.18 -21.81
C ILE A 169 8.13 -11.95 -20.36
N ALA A 170 9.17 -11.15 -20.14
CA ALA A 170 9.73 -10.98 -18.81
C ALA A 170 10.25 -9.57 -18.55
N VAL A 171 9.96 -9.09 -17.35
CA VAL A 171 10.48 -7.88 -16.73
C VAL A 171 10.96 -8.23 -15.33
N ALA A 172 12.20 -7.93 -15.02
CA ALA A 172 12.82 -8.04 -13.69
C ALA A 172 14.22 -7.42 -13.72
N ASP A 173 14.73 -6.92 -12.60
CA ASP A 173 16.13 -6.50 -12.44
C ASP A 173 17.10 -7.64 -12.80
N MET A 174 18.08 -7.38 -13.67
CA MET A 174 19.11 -8.37 -14.04
C MET A 174 20.54 -7.93 -13.69
N ASN A 175 20.73 -6.75 -13.09
CA ASN A 175 22.05 -6.18 -12.84
C ASN A 175 22.29 -5.77 -11.37
N GLY A 176 21.27 -5.87 -10.52
CA GLY A 176 21.33 -5.57 -9.08
C GLY A 176 21.22 -4.09 -8.74
N ASP A 177 20.72 -3.25 -9.65
CA ASP A 177 20.41 -1.84 -9.40
C ASP A 177 18.97 -1.60 -8.93
N TYR A 178 18.19 -2.68 -8.81
CA TYR A 178 16.80 -2.73 -8.35
C TYR A 178 15.78 -2.04 -9.27
N LEU A 179 16.19 -1.70 -10.49
CA LEU A 179 15.32 -1.19 -11.54
C LEU A 179 14.81 -2.34 -12.42
N ASP A 180 13.63 -2.17 -12.99
CA ASP A 180 13.01 -3.23 -13.78
C ASP A 180 13.62 -3.28 -15.20
N ASP A 181 14.31 -4.37 -15.52
CA ASP A 181 14.88 -4.59 -16.85
C ASP A 181 13.94 -5.41 -17.74
N ILE A 182 13.97 -5.16 -19.05
CA ILE A 182 13.24 -6.02 -20.00
C ILE A 182 14.16 -7.15 -20.45
N VAL A 183 13.66 -8.38 -20.36
CA VAL A 183 14.40 -9.56 -20.76
C VAL A 183 13.74 -10.21 -21.98
N SER A 184 14.54 -10.44 -23.01
CA SER A 184 14.11 -11.16 -24.20
C SER A 184 15.09 -12.23 -24.63
N VAL A 185 14.56 -13.33 -25.15
CA VAL A 185 15.32 -14.57 -25.38
C VAL A 185 15.17 -15.04 -26.81
N SER A 186 16.28 -15.49 -27.36
CA SER A 186 16.37 -16.30 -28.58
C SER A 186 17.13 -17.59 -28.27
N ASP A 187 17.24 -18.50 -29.23
CA ASP A 187 17.84 -19.81 -29.00
C ASP A 187 19.30 -19.72 -28.50
N THR A 188 20.06 -18.70 -28.92
CA THR A 188 21.49 -18.50 -28.60
C THR A 188 21.82 -17.18 -27.90
N ASN A 189 20.82 -16.44 -27.42
CA ASN A 189 21.08 -15.15 -26.80
C ASN A 189 19.98 -14.75 -25.82
N ILE A 190 20.40 -14.29 -24.65
CA ILE A 190 19.58 -13.53 -23.70
C ILE A 190 19.93 -12.06 -23.91
N GLN A 191 18.93 -11.23 -24.21
CA GLN A 191 19.06 -9.80 -24.36
C GLN A 191 18.36 -9.13 -23.18
N VAL A 192 19.05 -8.19 -22.56
CA VAL A 192 18.53 -7.41 -21.45
C VAL A 192 18.59 -5.94 -21.83
N HIS A 193 17.45 -5.26 -21.75
CA HIS A 193 17.37 -3.81 -21.79
C HIS A 193 17.37 -3.33 -20.36
N GLN A 194 18.57 -2.92 -19.91
CA GLN A 194 18.84 -2.48 -18.55
C GLN A 194 18.32 -1.07 -18.36
N GLN A 195 17.36 -0.89 -17.47
CA GLN A 195 16.81 0.41 -17.14
C GLN A 195 17.86 1.25 -16.39
N ASP A 196 17.83 2.56 -16.55
CA ASP A 196 18.55 3.49 -15.69
C ASP A 196 17.58 4.40 -14.93
N ILE A 197 18.10 5.14 -13.95
CA ILE A 197 17.32 6.05 -13.11
C ILE A 197 16.53 7.12 -13.90
N SER A 198 16.88 7.36 -15.16
CA SER A 198 16.17 8.30 -16.04
C SER A 198 15.04 7.65 -16.86
N GLY A 199 14.82 6.35 -16.68
CA GLY A 199 13.83 5.57 -17.41
C GLY A 199 14.28 5.20 -18.83
N THR A 200 15.58 5.25 -19.13
CA THR A 200 16.11 4.83 -20.44
C THR A 200 16.83 3.50 -20.37
N PHE A 201 17.06 2.87 -21.53
CA PHE A 201 17.57 1.50 -21.59
C PHE A 201 18.95 1.40 -22.23
N THR A 202 19.88 0.71 -21.54
CA THR A 202 21.13 0.22 -22.11
C THR A 202 20.99 -1.26 -22.47
N ILE A 203 21.47 -1.67 -23.64
CA ILE A 203 21.26 -3.04 -24.14
C ILE A 203 22.49 -3.90 -23.87
N SER A 204 22.28 -4.99 -23.15
CA SER A 204 23.26 -6.06 -22.93
C SER A 204 22.83 -7.32 -23.69
N ASN A 205 23.80 -7.99 -24.33
CA ASN A 205 23.58 -9.24 -25.05
C ASN A 205 24.50 -10.31 -24.49
N TYR A 206 23.90 -11.37 -23.96
CA TYR A 206 24.58 -12.52 -23.39
C TYR A 206 24.43 -13.68 -24.36
N THR A 207 25.51 -13.98 -25.07
CA THR A 207 25.53 -15.11 -26.02
C THR A 207 25.53 -16.41 -25.23
N THR A 208 24.65 -17.33 -25.59
CA THR A 208 24.49 -18.63 -24.96
C THR A 208 24.69 -19.74 -25.98
N THR A 209 24.87 -20.97 -25.50
CA THR A 209 24.63 -22.14 -26.35
C THR A 209 23.14 -22.24 -26.68
N ASP A 210 22.80 -23.01 -27.71
CA ASP A 210 21.40 -23.32 -28.02
C ASP A 210 20.71 -23.87 -26.78
N ALA A 211 19.68 -23.17 -26.29
CA ALA A 211 18.89 -23.67 -25.17
C ALA A 211 18.25 -25.01 -25.55
N GLN A 212 18.39 -26.02 -24.69
CA GLN A 212 17.81 -27.34 -24.94
C GLN A 212 16.29 -27.25 -25.07
N TYR A 213 15.66 -26.41 -24.24
CA TYR A 213 14.24 -26.11 -24.29
C TYR A 213 14.00 -24.60 -24.17
N SER A 214 13.51 -23.97 -25.23
CA SER A 214 13.16 -22.53 -25.22
C SER A 214 11.87 -22.27 -24.41
N PRO A 215 11.67 -21.05 -23.86
CA PRO A 215 10.55 -20.68 -22.97
C PRO A 215 9.24 -20.48 -23.75
N SER A 216 8.77 -21.55 -24.39
CA SER A 216 7.62 -21.51 -25.29
C SER A 216 6.28 -21.26 -24.58
N TRP A 217 6.20 -21.63 -23.30
CA TRP A 217 4.99 -21.51 -22.49
C TRP A 217 5.10 -20.49 -21.36
N SER A 218 6.18 -20.52 -20.59
CA SER A 218 6.35 -19.61 -19.45
C SER A 218 7.82 -19.36 -19.09
N MET A 219 8.03 -18.34 -18.24
CA MET A 219 9.32 -17.98 -17.68
C MET A 219 9.17 -17.57 -16.22
N ALA A 220 10.19 -17.87 -15.41
CA ALA A 220 10.36 -17.33 -14.06
C ALA A 220 11.81 -16.92 -13.85
N MET A 221 12.05 -16.02 -12.89
CA MET A 221 13.39 -15.49 -12.59
C MET A 221 13.63 -15.37 -11.10
N GLY A 222 14.89 -15.50 -10.72
CA GLY A 222 15.40 -15.44 -9.36
C GLY A 222 16.82 -15.97 -9.32
N ASP A 223 17.60 -15.56 -8.33
CA ASP A 223 19.00 -15.95 -8.09
C ASP A 223 19.05 -17.35 -7.48
N LEU A 224 19.06 -18.36 -8.36
CA LEU A 224 18.99 -19.78 -8.01
C LEU A 224 20.37 -20.32 -7.60
N ASN A 225 21.45 -19.77 -8.16
CA ASN A 225 22.82 -20.20 -7.88
C ASN A 225 23.53 -19.36 -6.79
N GLU A 226 22.85 -18.37 -6.21
CA GLU A 226 23.32 -17.48 -5.16
C GLU A 226 24.57 -16.66 -5.52
N ASP A 227 24.71 -16.27 -6.78
CA ASP A 227 25.83 -15.47 -7.25
C ASP A 227 25.56 -13.95 -7.21
N GLY A 228 24.34 -13.56 -6.81
CA GLY A 228 23.87 -12.19 -6.70
C GLY A 228 23.13 -11.68 -7.95
N TYR A 229 22.98 -12.50 -8.99
CA TYR A 229 22.29 -12.14 -10.23
C TYR A 229 21.13 -13.10 -10.52
N ASN A 230 20.07 -12.57 -11.13
CA ASN A 230 18.91 -13.38 -11.45
C ASN A 230 19.22 -14.43 -12.54
N ASP A 231 18.77 -15.66 -12.28
CA ASP A 231 18.74 -16.77 -13.22
C ASP A 231 17.38 -16.87 -13.90
N LEU A 232 17.30 -17.62 -14.99
CA LEU A 232 16.05 -17.80 -15.74
C LEU A 232 15.64 -19.28 -15.77
N LEU A 233 14.37 -19.54 -15.54
CA LEU A 233 13.73 -20.84 -15.76
C LEU A 233 12.84 -20.78 -17.00
N TYR A 234 13.18 -21.56 -18.02
CA TYR A 234 12.40 -21.71 -19.25
C TYR A 234 11.44 -22.89 -19.15
N GLY A 235 10.15 -22.60 -19.18
CA GLY A 235 9.08 -23.59 -19.31
C GLY A 235 8.74 -23.88 -20.77
N SER A 236 8.90 -25.14 -21.20
CA SER A 236 8.63 -25.57 -22.58
C SER A 236 7.64 -26.72 -22.68
N GLY A 237 7.18 -27.01 -23.89
CA GLY A 237 6.25 -28.12 -24.15
C GLY A 237 6.84 -29.54 -24.05
N SER A 238 8.16 -29.65 -23.82
CA SER A 238 8.87 -30.93 -23.81
C SER A 238 9.94 -31.08 -22.73
N GLY A 239 10.14 -30.07 -21.87
CA GLY A 239 11.18 -30.03 -20.85
C GLY A 239 11.37 -28.63 -20.29
N VAL A 240 12.39 -28.47 -19.45
CA VAL A 240 12.75 -27.19 -18.84
C VAL A 240 14.25 -26.93 -18.94
N THR A 241 14.63 -25.66 -19.10
CA THR A 241 16.02 -25.23 -19.12
C THR A 241 16.23 -24.13 -18.08
N PHE A 242 17.22 -24.32 -17.22
CA PHE A 242 17.72 -23.31 -16.30
C PHE A 242 18.89 -22.59 -16.96
N MET A 243 18.82 -21.27 -17.06
CA MET A 243 19.92 -20.42 -17.51
C MET A 243 20.48 -19.74 -16.27
N LEU A 244 21.56 -20.33 -15.74
CA LEU A 244 22.22 -19.84 -14.54
C LEU A 244 23.24 -18.79 -14.95
N SER A 245 23.15 -17.60 -14.36
CA SER A 245 24.12 -16.54 -14.43
C SER A 245 25.53 -17.06 -14.09
N ALA A 246 26.54 -16.41 -14.67
CA ALA A 246 27.92 -16.81 -14.52
C ALA A 246 28.86 -15.63 -14.77
N ASN A 247 30.12 -15.79 -14.34
CA ASN A 247 31.17 -14.79 -14.50
C ASN A 247 30.76 -13.42 -13.93
N GLY A 248 30.08 -13.41 -12.79
CA GLY A 248 29.55 -12.20 -12.15
C GLY A 248 28.52 -11.48 -13.01
N GLY A 249 27.46 -12.20 -13.43
CA GLY A 249 26.35 -11.64 -14.21
C GLY A 249 26.66 -11.31 -15.68
N THR A 250 27.79 -11.77 -16.24
CA THR A 250 28.21 -11.45 -17.62
C THR A 250 28.07 -12.59 -18.63
N ALA A 251 27.61 -13.77 -18.18
CA ALA A 251 27.36 -14.93 -19.01
C ALA A 251 26.26 -15.80 -18.39
N PHE A 252 25.79 -16.81 -19.14
CA PHE A 252 24.84 -17.81 -18.64
C PHE A 252 25.30 -19.23 -19.01
N ASN A 253 25.23 -20.15 -18.05
CA ASN A 253 25.40 -21.59 -18.21
C ASN A 253 24.02 -22.25 -18.20
N GLN A 254 23.75 -23.14 -19.16
CA GLN A 254 22.48 -23.87 -19.16
C GLN A 254 22.58 -25.17 -18.36
N VAL A 255 21.51 -25.50 -17.65
CA VAL A 255 21.28 -26.81 -17.02
C VAL A 255 19.92 -27.31 -17.48
N SER A 256 19.84 -28.57 -17.90
CA SER A 256 18.59 -29.20 -18.36
C SER A 256 18.63 -30.69 -18.09
N GLY A 257 17.50 -31.25 -17.66
CA GLY A 257 17.33 -32.68 -17.44
C GLY A 257 16.78 -33.42 -18.66
N PRO A 258 16.86 -34.76 -18.69
CA PRO A 258 16.27 -35.59 -19.74
C PRO A 258 14.74 -35.77 -19.60
N GLU A 259 14.14 -35.29 -18.50
CA GLU A 259 12.74 -35.52 -18.18
C GLU A 259 11.81 -34.79 -19.15
N TYR A 260 10.73 -35.46 -19.52
CA TYR A 260 9.64 -34.83 -20.26
C TYR A 260 8.80 -33.99 -19.31
N VAL A 261 8.66 -32.71 -19.63
CA VAL A 261 7.79 -31.79 -18.91
C VAL A 261 6.99 -31.00 -19.93
N PHE A 262 5.67 -31.15 -19.93
CA PHE A 262 4.79 -30.27 -20.70
C PHE A 262 4.42 -29.08 -19.80
N SER A 263 5.33 -28.11 -19.75
CA SER A 263 5.21 -26.91 -18.91
C SER A 263 4.05 -26.03 -19.38
N GLN A 264 3.27 -25.55 -18.41
CA GLN A 264 2.27 -24.51 -18.61
C GLN A 264 2.67 -23.22 -17.87
N ARG A 265 3.08 -23.36 -16.60
CA ARG A 265 3.58 -22.28 -15.74
C ARG A 265 4.85 -22.72 -15.01
N SER A 266 5.76 -21.77 -14.80
CA SER A 266 6.95 -21.93 -13.96
C SER A 266 6.97 -20.87 -12.85
N ASN A 267 7.52 -21.23 -11.70
CA ASN A 267 7.78 -20.35 -10.56
C ASN A 267 9.15 -20.68 -9.95
N MET A 268 9.73 -19.70 -9.25
CA MET A 268 10.83 -19.94 -8.30
C MET A 268 10.33 -19.59 -6.90
N VAL A 269 10.66 -20.40 -5.91
CA VAL A 269 10.23 -20.24 -4.51
C VAL A 269 11.07 -21.18 -3.65
N ASP A 270 11.33 -20.85 -2.39
CA ASP A 270 11.90 -21.79 -1.42
C ASP A 270 10.78 -22.76 -0.95
N ILE A 271 10.76 -24.00 -1.46
CA ILE A 271 9.66 -24.95 -1.23
C ILE A 271 9.83 -25.63 0.14
N ASN A 272 11.07 -25.89 0.55
CA ASN A 272 11.40 -26.68 1.73
C ASN A 272 11.82 -25.83 2.94
N ASN A 273 11.84 -24.51 2.81
CA ASN A 273 12.25 -23.51 3.79
C ASN A 273 13.71 -23.68 4.25
N ASP A 274 14.61 -24.03 3.34
CA ASP A 274 16.04 -24.16 3.64
C ASP A 274 16.87 -22.90 3.36
N GLY A 275 16.22 -21.85 2.83
CA GLY A 275 16.83 -20.56 2.50
C GLY A 275 17.22 -20.43 1.02
N HIS A 276 17.21 -21.52 0.27
CA HIS A 276 17.59 -21.55 -1.14
C HIS A 276 16.34 -21.48 -2.05
N LEU A 277 16.46 -20.82 -3.20
CA LEU A 277 15.39 -20.89 -4.19
C LEU A 277 15.33 -22.28 -4.83
N ASP A 278 14.13 -22.82 -4.89
CA ASP A 278 13.76 -24.00 -5.68
C ASP A 278 12.98 -23.57 -6.92
N ALA A 279 12.65 -24.54 -7.77
CA ALA A 279 11.81 -24.32 -8.94
C ALA A 279 10.59 -25.23 -8.94
N PHE A 280 9.43 -24.67 -9.29
CA PHE A 280 8.18 -25.39 -9.48
C PHE A 280 7.66 -25.21 -10.91
N VAL A 281 7.17 -26.29 -11.52
CA VAL A 281 6.65 -26.26 -12.89
C VAL A 281 5.36 -27.06 -13.01
N CYS A 282 4.31 -26.38 -13.45
CA CYS A 282 3.02 -27.01 -13.78
C CYS A 282 3.17 -27.94 -14.98
N HIS A 283 2.71 -29.19 -14.84
CA HIS A 283 2.71 -30.18 -15.91
C HIS A 283 1.28 -30.47 -16.39
N ASP A 284 0.99 -30.23 -17.68
CA ASP A 284 -0.39 -30.35 -18.21
C ASP A 284 -0.94 -31.78 -18.24
N VAL A 285 -0.08 -32.77 -18.47
CA VAL A 285 -0.54 -34.14 -18.78
C VAL A 285 -0.21 -35.17 -17.71
N GLU A 286 0.54 -34.79 -16.68
CA GLU A 286 1.01 -35.63 -15.57
C GLU A 286 1.06 -34.80 -14.26
N PRO A 287 1.37 -35.41 -13.10
CA PRO A 287 1.64 -34.65 -11.88
C PRO A 287 2.73 -33.58 -12.09
N ASN A 288 2.63 -32.48 -11.35
CA ASN A 288 3.59 -31.38 -11.43
C ASN A 288 5.00 -31.84 -11.06
N VAL A 289 5.98 -31.06 -11.50
CA VAL A 289 7.39 -31.29 -11.22
C VAL A 289 7.96 -30.13 -10.44
N TYR A 290 8.98 -30.42 -9.64
CA TYR A 290 9.74 -29.40 -8.94
C TYR A 290 11.19 -29.86 -8.78
N TYR A 291 12.07 -28.89 -8.52
CA TYR A 291 13.49 -29.08 -8.42
C TYR A 291 13.96 -28.47 -7.12
N LEU A 292 14.43 -29.31 -6.19
CA LEU A 292 15.01 -28.82 -4.95
C LEU A 292 16.48 -28.48 -5.16
N ASN A 293 16.86 -27.29 -4.76
CA ASN A 293 18.22 -26.78 -4.78
C ASN A 293 18.89 -27.09 -3.45
N ASP A 294 20.13 -27.60 -3.49
CA ASP A 294 20.87 -27.95 -2.27
C ASP A 294 21.78 -26.82 -1.74
N GLY A 295 21.64 -25.61 -2.28
CA GLY A 295 22.50 -24.46 -1.97
C GLY A 295 23.89 -24.52 -2.58
N THR A 296 24.19 -25.56 -3.38
CA THR A 296 25.47 -25.68 -4.11
C THR A 296 25.29 -25.68 -5.62
N GLY A 297 24.09 -25.29 -6.08
CA GLY A 297 23.70 -25.25 -7.48
C GLY A 297 23.28 -26.60 -8.07
N ASN A 298 23.11 -27.64 -7.25
CA ASN A 298 22.55 -28.91 -7.73
C ASN A 298 21.03 -28.90 -7.59
N LEU A 299 20.34 -29.14 -8.71
CA LEU A 299 18.89 -29.23 -8.78
C LEU A 299 18.45 -30.70 -8.82
N THR A 300 17.76 -31.16 -7.78
CA THR A 300 17.23 -32.53 -7.71
C THR A 300 15.78 -32.55 -8.20
N PHE A 301 15.52 -33.32 -9.27
CA PHE A 301 14.19 -33.47 -9.85
C PHE A 301 13.25 -34.32 -8.99
N TYR A 302 12.01 -33.85 -8.85
CA TYR A 302 10.88 -34.57 -8.27
C TYR A 302 9.63 -34.41 -9.14
N GLN A 303 8.79 -35.44 -9.13
CA GLN A 303 7.48 -35.44 -9.79
C GLN A 303 6.42 -36.02 -8.86
N GLY A 304 5.32 -35.28 -8.68
CA GLY A 304 4.26 -35.56 -7.70
C GLY A 304 4.58 -35.05 -6.28
N GLY A 305 3.58 -35.02 -5.39
CA GLY A 305 3.59 -34.41 -4.06
C GLY A 305 2.93 -33.02 -4.02
N LEU A 306 2.85 -32.32 -5.15
CA LEU A 306 2.35 -30.94 -5.29
C LEU A 306 1.43 -30.80 -6.50
N GLY A 307 0.27 -31.47 -6.45
CA GLY A 307 -0.66 -31.60 -7.58
C GLY A 307 -0.48 -32.93 -8.30
N ASP A 308 -1.07 -33.96 -7.69
CA ASP A 308 -0.84 -35.38 -8.00
C ASP A 308 -1.83 -35.99 -9.00
N HIS A 309 -2.71 -35.18 -9.57
CA HIS A 309 -3.73 -35.72 -10.46
C HIS A 309 -3.05 -36.42 -11.67
N PRO A 310 -3.29 -37.72 -11.92
CA PRO A 310 -2.50 -38.52 -12.87
C PRO A 310 -2.67 -38.09 -14.34
N ASN A 311 -3.76 -37.36 -14.64
CA ASN A 311 -4.01 -36.79 -15.96
C ASN A 311 -3.52 -35.32 -16.09
N GLY A 312 -2.78 -34.81 -15.11
CA GLY A 312 -2.34 -33.42 -15.00
C GLY A 312 -3.51 -32.45 -14.85
N GLY A 313 -3.68 -31.59 -15.84
CA GLY A 313 -4.62 -30.46 -15.85
C GLY A 313 -4.08 -29.24 -15.11
N ASN A 314 -2.77 -29.13 -14.91
CA ASN A 314 -2.13 -28.03 -14.18
C ASN A 314 -1.71 -26.94 -15.17
N TYR A 315 -2.38 -25.78 -15.13
CA TYR A 315 -2.18 -24.71 -16.13
C TYR A 315 -1.49 -23.49 -15.52
N GLY A 316 -1.88 -23.09 -14.31
CA GLY A 316 -1.29 -21.96 -13.61
C GLY A 316 -0.95 -22.33 -12.18
N SER A 317 0.01 -21.61 -11.62
CA SER A 317 0.42 -21.76 -10.22
C SER A 317 0.77 -20.39 -9.64
N ILE A 318 0.34 -20.17 -8.40
CA ILE A 318 0.67 -18.98 -7.62
C ILE A 318 1.12 -19.43 -6.24
N TRP A 319 2.27 -18.90 -5.81
CA TRP A 319 2.78 -19.07 -4.46
C TRP A 319 2.39 -17.86 -3.62
N VAL A 320 1.68 -18.07 -2.52
CA VAL A 320 1.03 -17.02 -1.72
C VAL A 320 0.84 -17.48 -0.28
N ASP A 321 1.10 -16.61 0.69
CA ASP A 321 0.79 -16.87 2.11
C ASP A 321 -0.68 -16.48 2.37
N TYR A 322 -1.65 -17.37 2.11
CA TYR A 322 -3.07 -16.99 2.22
C TYR A 322 -3.58 -16.96 3.67
N ASN A 323 -2.90 -17.65 4.58
CA ASN A 323 -3.34 -17.85 5.96
C ASN A 323 -2.52 -17.05 6.98
N ASN A 324 -1.63 -16.17 6.51
CA ASN A 324 -0.79 -15.29 7.32
C ASN A 324 0.14 -16.05 8.29
N ASP A 325 0.60 -17.24 7.91
CA ASP A 325 1.56 -18.03 8.70
C ASP A 325 3.03 -17.82 8.28
N ASN A 326 3.26 -16.91 7.32
CA ASN A 326 4.54 -16.56 6.70
C ASN A 326 5.18 -17.68 5.89
N LEU A 327 4.42 -18.70 5.49
CA LEU A 327 4.87 -19.75 4.58
C LEU A 327 4.15 -19.61 3.25
N PRO A 328 4.86 -19.56 2.11
CA PRO A 328 4.21 -19.59 0.81
C PRO A 328 3.44 -20.91 0.62
N ASP A 329 2.13 -20.81 0.45
CA ASP A 329 1.25 -21.89 0.03
C ASP A 329 1.11 -21.90 -1.49
N LEU A 330 0.57 -22.98 -2.06
CA LEU A 330 0.48 -23.16 -3.51
C LEU A 330 -0.98 -23.28 -3.96
N PHE A 331 -1.44 -22.32 -4.76
CA PHE A 331 -2.66 -22.46 -5.56
C PHE A 331 -2.31 -22.98 -6.95
N ILE A 332 -3.08 -23.96 -7.44
CA ILE A 332 -2.96 -24.52 -8.78
C ILE A 332 -4.26 -24.28 -9.53
N ALA A 333 -4.18 -23.45 -10.58
CA ALA A 333 -5.25 -23.26 -11.55
C ALA A 333 -5.31 -24.48 -12.48
N LYS A 334 -6.50 -25.10 -12.54
CA LYS A 334 -6.72 -26.32 -13.28
C LYS A 334 -7.70 -26.16 -14.43
N CYS A 335 -7.36 -26.81 -15.53
CA CYS A 335 -8.17 -26.83 -16.73
C CYS A 335 -8.10 -28.22 -17.37
N ARG A 336 -9.27 -28.81 -17.65
CA ARG A 336 -9.37 -30.05 -18.41
C ARG A 336 -10.78 -30.24 -18.93
N GLY A 337 -10.91 -30.40 -20.24
CA GLY A 337 -12.19 -30.75 -20.87
C GLY A 337 -12.62 -32.20 -20.56
N GLY A 338 -13.90 -32.51 -20.83
CA GLY A 338 -14.38 -33.89 -20.88
C GLY A 338 -14.85 -34.51 -19.55
N SER A 339 -15.29 -33.71 -18.58
CA SER A 339 -15.77 -34.20 -17.26
C SER A 339 -14.71 -34.98 -16.45
N SER A 340 -13.45 -34.54 -16.53
CA SER A 340 -12.35 -35.08 -15.71
C SER A 340 -12.23 -34.28 -14.41
N THR A 341 -11.95 -34.92 -13.28
CA THR A 341 -11.63 -34.24 -12.00
C THR A 341 -10.33 -33.43 -12.06
N ALA A 342 -9.53 -33.60 -13.11
CA ALA A 342 -8.33 -32.81 -13.38
C ALA A 342 -8.61 -31.32 -13.65
N ASN A 343 -9.87 -30.89 -13.68
CA ASN A 343 -10.27 -29.50 -13.87
C ASN A 343 -10.60 -28.76 -12.57
N ILE A 344 -10.51 -29.43 -11.41
CA ILE A 344 -10.88 -28.85 -10.12
C ILE A 344 -9.65 -28.16 -9.56
N ASN A 345 -9.67 -26.82 -9.42
CA ASN A 345 -8.57 -26.05 -8.83
C ASN A 345 -8.10 -26.63 -7.49
N GLU A 346 -6.81 -26.49 -7.21
CA GLU A 346 -6.20 -27.02 -5.99
C GLU A 346 -5.57 -25.91 -5.14
N MET A 347 -5.65 -26.04 -3.82
CA MET A 347 -4.98 -25.20 -2.83
C MET A 347 -4.21 -26.11 -1.87
N HIS A 348 -2.89 -25.97 -1.85
CA HIS A 348 -1.96 -26.79 -1.08
C HIS A 348 -1.32 -25.94 0.01
N ARG A 349 -1.67 -26.21 1.26
CA ARG A 349 -1.10 -25.50 2.41
C ARG A 349 0.29 -26.04 2.74
N ASN A 350 1.26 -25.16 2.91
CA ASN A 350 2.61 -25.48 3.39
C ASN A 350 2.55 -25.84 4.89
N ASN A 351 3.11 -26.98 5.28
CA ASN A 351 3.13 -27.42 6.69
C ASN A 351 4.38 -26.96 7.45
N GLY A 352 5.28 -26.20 6.80
CA GLY A 352 6.51 -25.66 7.40
C GLY A 352 7.65 -26.66 7.55
N ASN A 353 7.53 -27.84 6.91
CA ASN A 353 8.53 -28.91 6.97
C ASN A 353 8.83 -29.51 5.58
N GLY A 354 8.62 -28.73 4.52
CA GLY A 354 8.76 -29.16 3.12
C GLY A 354 7.69 -30.13 2.65
N THR A 355 6.58 -30.28 3.39
CA THR A 355 5.41 -31.06 2.95
C THR A 355 4.18 -30.17 2.86
N PHE A 356 3.25 -30.57 2.00
CA PHE A 356 2.05 -29.79 1.70
C PHE A 356 0.79 -30.62 1.91
N THR A 357 -0.33 -29.96 2.17
CA THR A 357 -1.63 -30.59 2.33
C THR A 357 -2.65 -29.92 1.44
N ASP A 358 -3.27 -30.71 0.56
CA ASP A 358 -4.42 -30.27 -0.23
C ASP A 358 -5.58 -29.92 0.72
N VAL A 359 -5.90 -28.63 0.78
CA VAL A 359 -6.98 -28.04 1.57
C VAL A 359 -8.06 -27.44 0.67
N SER A 360 -8.05 -27.71 -0.63
CA SER A 360 -8.95 -27.09 -1.63
C SER A 360 -10.43 -27.14 -1.24
N VAL A 361 -10.88 -28.29 -0.74
CA VAL A 361 -12.27 -28.47 -0.29
C VAL A 361 -12.55 -27.71 1.00
N LEU A 362 -11.58 -27.65 1.92
CA LEU A 362 -11.70 -26.96 3.20
C LEU A 362 -11.74 -25.44 3.00
N THR A 363 -10.89 -24.92 2.11
CA THR A 363 -10.80 -23.49 1.80
C THR A 363 -11.98 -23.03 0.94
N GLY A 364 -12.68 -23.95 0.26
CA GLY A 364 -13.74 -23.62 -0.69
C GLY A 364 -13.24 -23.28 -2.10
N LEU A 365 -11.95 -23.51 -2.37
CA LEU A 365 -11.30 -23.25 -3.67
C LEU A 365 -11.26 -24.46 -4.60
N ALA A 366 -11.79 -25.62 -4.18
CA ALA A 366 -11.99 -26.80 -5.04
C ALA A 366 -13.05 -26.53 -6.13
N ASP A 367 -12.66 -25.74 -7.13
CA ASP A 367 -13.56 -25.15 -8.12
C ASP A 367 -13.34 -25.72 -9.52
N PRO A 368 -14.38 -26.19 -10.23
CA PRO A 368 -14.24 -26.80 -11.55
C PRO A 368 -14.21 -25.81 -12.73
N VAL A 369 -14.28 -24.50 -12.47
CA VAL A 369 -14.13 -23.46 -13.52
C VAL A 369 -12.86 -23.73 -14.30
N GLN A 370 -12.93 -23.68 -15.64
CA GLN A 370 -11.74 -23.84 -16.47
C GLN A 370 -10.78 -22.65 -16.23
N THR A 371 -9.78 -22.87 -15.40
CA THR A 371 -8.90 -21.82 -14.89
C THR A 371 -7.50 -22.03 -15.43
N TRP A 372 -6.92 -21.01 -16.07
CA TRP A 372 -5.52 -21.04 -16.51
C TRP A 372 -4.62 -20.18 -15.63
N SER A 373 -5.20 -19.15 -15.01
CA SER A 373 -4.52 -18.28 -14.06
C SER A 373 -5.52 -17.69 -13.08
N SER A 374 -4.98 -17.16 -12.00
CA SER A 374 -5.71 -16.48 -10.93
C SER A 374 -4.95 -15.24 -10.51
N ALA A 375 -5.66 -14.14 -10.25
CA ALA A 375 -5.06 -12.92 -9.73
C ALA A 375 -5.24 -12.89 -8.20
N TRP A 376 -4.13 -12.83 -7.47
CA TRP A 376 -4.10 -12.88 -6.00
C TRP A 376 -3.60 -11.55 -5.44
N ASN A 377 -4.42 -10.92 -4.61
CA ASN A 377 -4.07 -9.71 -3.87
C ASN A 377 -5.04 -9.52 -2.68
N ASP A 378 -4.69 -8.64 -1.75
CA ASP A 378 -5.62 -8.16 -0.73
C ASP A 378 -6.49 -7.07 -1.36
N PHE A 379 -7.70 -7.42 -1.84
CA PHE A 379 -8.51 -6.52 -2.66
C PHE A 379 -9.32 -5.53 -1.82
N ASP A 380 -9.59 -5.82 -0.55
CA ASP A 380 -10.32 -4.94 0.35
C ASP A 380 -9.45 -4.34 1.47
N ASN A 381 -8.14 -4.61 1.45
CA ASN A 381 -7.14 -4.11 2.39
C ASN A 381 -7.41 -4.55 3.84
N ASP A 382 -7.98 -5.75 4.03
CA ASP A 382 -8.26 -6.33 5.34
C ASP A 382 -7.06 -7.08 5.95
N GLY A 383 -5.99 -7.24 5.18
CA GLY A 383 -4.77 -7.93 5.56
C GLY A 383 -4.76 -9.43 5.25
N TRP A 384 -5.69 -9.94 4.43
CA TRP A 384 -5.74 -11.31 3.95
C TRP A 384 -5.75 -11.35 2.42
N MET A 385 -5.01 -12.30 1.83
CA MET A 385 -4.98 -12.44 0.37
C MET A 385 -6.29 -13.02 -0.15
N ASP A 386 -6.97 -12.29 -1.02
CA ASP A 386 -8.11 -12.71 -1.81
C ASP A 386 -7.67 -13.29 -3.17
N VAL A 387 -8.62 -13.87 -3.90
CA VAL A 387 -8.35 -14.40 -5.24
C VAL A 387 -9.49 -14.17 -6.22
N LEU A 388 -9.14 -13.69 -7.42
CA LEU A 388 -9.95 -13.87 -8.61
C LEU A 388 -9.55 -15.17 -9.31
N VAL A 389 -10.46 -16.13 -9.35
CA VAL A 389 -10.38 -17.32 -10.21
C VAL A 389 -10.82 -16.93 -11.62
N GLY A 390 -9.87 -16.82 -12.54
CA GLY A 390 -10.08 -16.35 -13.91
C GLY A 390 -10.51 -17.46 -14.87
N ALA A 391 -11.70 -17.33 -15.46
CA ALA A 391 -12.25 -18.30 -16.40
C ALA A 391 -11.66 -18.12 -17.81
N SER A 392 -11.07 -19.18 -18.35
CA SER A 392 -10.61 -19.25 -19.74
C SER A 392 -11.70 -19.73 -20.70
N SER A 393 -12.80 -20.27 -20.17
CA SER A 393 -14.00 -20.61 -20.93
C SER A 393 -15.23 -20.58 -20.03
N SER A 394 -16.42 -20.51 -20.61
CA SER A 394 -17.69 -20.61 -19.87
C SER A 394 -18.07 -22.05 -19.51
N ALA A 395 -17.20 -23.03 -19.78
CA ALA A 395 -17.42 -24.40 -19.36
C ALA A 395 -17.19 -24.51 -17.85
N ASN A 396 -18.14 -25.14 -17.14
CA ASN A 396 -18.11 -25.34 -15.69
C ASN A 396 -18.17 -24.07 -14.81
N GLY A 397 -18.42 -22.89 -15.40
CA GLY A 397 -18.69 -21.65 -14.68
C GLY A 397 -18.07 -20.44 -15.38
N MET A 398 -18.20 -19.29 -14.73
CA MET A 398 -17.54 -18.02 -15.10
C MET A 398 -16.53 -17.66 -14.00
N HIS A 399 -15.94 -16.46 -14.10
CA HIS A 399 -15.04 -15.90 -13.07
C HIS A 399 -15.63 -16.00 -11.67
N LYS A 400 -14.75 -16.14 -10.67
CA LYS A 400 -15.15 -16.08 -9.26
C LYS A 400 -14.21 -15.18 -8.49
N LEU A 401 -14.75 -14.12 -7.91
CA LEU A 401 -14.07 -13.34 -6.88
C LEU A 401 -14.32 -14.00 -5.53
N MET A 402 -13.24 -14.47 -4.91
CA MET A 402 -13.25 -15.24 -3.67
C MET A 402 -12.56 -14.40 -2.59
N HIS A 403 -13.33 -13.97 -1.60
CA HIS A 403 -12.84 -13.22 -0.44
C HIS A 403 -12.36 -14.15 0.65
N ASN A 404 -11.20 -13.88 1.23
CA ASN A 404 -10.63 -14.64 2.32
C ASN A 404 -11.23 -14.20 3.66
N ASN A 405 -11.90 -15.12 4.36
CA ASN A 405 -12.62 -14.77 5.60
C ASN A 405 -11.70 -14.60 6.83
N GLY A 406 -10.37 -14.77 6.66
CA GLY A 406 -9.39 -14.73 7.75
C GLY A 406 -9.42 -15.93 8.72
N ASP A 407 -10.21 -16.96 8.39
CA ASP A 407 -10.32 -18.22 9.16
C ASP A 407 -9.83 -19.45 8.37
N GLY A 408 -9.16 -19.21 7.25
CA GLY A 408 -8.68 -20.23 6.31
C GLY A 408 -9.71 -20.69 5.29
N THR A 409 -10.86 -20.02 5.19
CA THR A 409 -11.89 -20.29 4.19
C THR A 409 -12.16 -19.09 3.28
N PHE A 410 -12.71 -19.35 2.09
CA PHE A 410 -13.06 -18.32 1.11
C PHE A 410 -14.57 -18.26 0.84
N SER A 411 -15.09 -17.04 0.73
CA SER A 411 -16.47 -16.74 0.36
C SER A 411 -16.53 -16.24 -1.09
N ASN A 412 -17.42 -16.82 -1.90
CA ASN A 412 -17.68 -16.29 -3.25
C ASN A 412 -18.51 -15.01 -3.17
N ILE A 413 -17.89 -13.87 -3.50
CA ILE A 413 -18.50 -12.53 -3.49
C ILE A 413 -18.67 -11.96 -4.91
N THR A 414 -18.72 -12.82 -5.92
CA THR A 414 -18.80 -12.40 -7.34
C THR A 414 -20.07 -11.60 -7.67
N ALA A 415 -21.19 -11.95 -7.04
CA ALA A 415 -22.47 -11.29 -7.33
C ALA A 415 -22.45 -9.83 -6.85
N GLY A 416 -22.63 -8.89 -7.78
CA GLY A 416 -22.57 -7.46 -7.51
C GLY A 416 -21.16 -6.87 -7.43
N SER A 417 -20.09 -7.66 -7.59
CA SER A 417 -18.73 -7.14 -7.60
C SER A 417 -18.30 -6.57 -8.95
N GLY A 418 -19.11 -6.70 -9.99
CA GLY A 418 -18.75 -6.31 -11.36
C GLY A 418 -18.19 -7.48 -12.17
N PHE A 419 -17.54 -8.46 -11.54
CA PHE A 419 -17.08 -9.69 -12.22
C PHE A 419 -18.22 -10.60 -12.67
N ASP A 420 -19.40 -10.50 -12.06
CA ASP A 420 -20.64 -11.15 -12.52
C ASP A 420 -21.17 -10.60 -13.85
N SER A 421 -20.82 -9.35 -14.17
CA SER A 421 -21.17 -8.69 -15.43
C SER A 421 -20.06 -8.72 -16.48
N TYR A 422 -18.82 -8.99 -16.07
CA TYR A 422 -17.67 -9.11 -16.96
C TYR A 422 -17.64 -10.48 -17.66
N SER A 423 -17.87 -10.49 -18.97
CA SER A 423 -17.91 -11.72 -19.78
C SER A 423 -16.61 -12.06 -20.53
N GLY A 424 -15.55 -11.26 -20.37
CA GLY A 424 -14.29 -11.50 -21.07
C GLY A 424 -13.57 -12.73 -20.53
N MET A 425 -13.12 -13.64 -21.39
CA MET A 425 -12.41 -14.86 -21.01
C MET A 425 -10.97 -14.80 -21.50
N SER A 426 -10.04 -15.25 -20.67
CA SER A 426 -8.60 -15.15 -20.93
C SER A 426 -7.86 -16.31 -20.28
N THR A 427 -6.65 -16.56 -20.77
CA THR A 427 -5.70 -17.45 -20.10
C THR A 427 -4.88 -16.74 -19.03
N GLU A 428 -4.90 -15.41 -19.00
CA GLU A 428 -4.09 -14.57 -18.13
C GLU A 428 -4.91 -13.53 -17.37
N TYR A 429 -4.76 -13.55 -16.05
CA TYR A 429 -5.23 -12.56 -15.08
C TYR A 429 -4.09 -12.31 -14.07
N VAL A 430 -3.73 -11.04 -13.87
CA VAL A 430 -2.75 -10.61 -12.86
C VAL A 430 -3.31 -9.42 -12.08
N SER A 431 -2.78 -9.15 -10.89
CA SER A 431 -3.25 -8.04 -10.06
C SER A 431 -2.10 -7.14 -9.62
N TYR A 432 -2.31 -5.84 -9.81
CA TYR A 432 -1.43 -4.73 -9.43
C TYR A 432 -2.30 -3.49 -9.23
N ASP A 433 -1.83 -2.49 -8.47
CA ASP A 433 -2.50 -1.19 -8.33
C ASP A 433 -1.99 -0.27 -9.46
N PHE A 434 -2.69 -0.20 -10.58
CA PHE A 434 -2.20 0.54 -11.76
C PHE A 434 -2.45 2.05 -11.64
N ASN A 435 -3.51 2.44 -10.93
CA ASN A 435 -3.90 3.84 -10.76
C ASN A 435 -3.37 4.46 -9.45
N ASN A 436 -2.58 3.71 -8.69
CA ASN A 436 -2.01 4.13 -7.41
C ASN A 436 -3.06 4.57 -6.37
N ASP A 437 -4.33 4.15 -6.48
CA ASP A 437 -5.39 4.63 -5.58
C ASP A 437 -5.40 3.93 -4.20
N GLY A 438 -4.57 2.90 -4.04
CA GLY A 438 -4.42 2.10 -2.83
C GLY A 438 -5.20 0.79 -2.86
N PHE A 439 -5.92 0.48 -3.94
CA PHE A 439 -6.64 -0.77 -4.12
C PHE A 439 -6.10 -1.51 -5.35
N ALA A 440 -5.77 -2.78 -5.17
CA ALA A 440 -5.23 -3.57 -6.27
C ALA A 440 -6.29 -3.86 -7.34
N ASP A 441 -5.93 -3.61 -8.60
CA ASP A 441 -6.76 -3.86 -9.78
C ASP A 441 -6.51 -5.26 -10.36
N VAL A 442 -7.27 -5.64 -11.38
CA VAL A 442 -7.02 -6.86 -12.17
C VAL A 442 -6.79 -6.52 -13.64
N PHE A 443 -5.66 -6.97 -14.18
CA PHE A 443 -5.31 -6.83 -15.60
C PHE A 443 -5.48 -8.15 -16.35
N THR A 444 -6.06 -8.06 -17.54
CA THR A 444 -6.35 -9.16 -18.49
C THR A 444 -6.26 -8.59 -19.92
N PRO A 445 -6.00 -9.38 -21.00
CA PRO A 445 -5.91 -8.83 -22.35
C PRO A 445 -7.11 -7.94 -22.71
N GLY A 446 -6.83 -6.70 -23.08
CA GLY A 446 -7.82 -5.70 -23.48
C GLY A 446 -8.57 -4.99 -22.35
N TYR A 447 -8.35 -5.34 -21.08
CA TYR A 447 -9.05 -4.71 -19.96
C TYR A 447 -8.17 -4.54 -18.71
N ILE A 448 -8.36 -3.41 -18.03
CA ILE A 448 -8.07 -3.31 -16.60
C ILE A 448 -9.43 -3.23 -15.90
N LEU A 449 -9.63 -4.09 -14.90
CA LEU A 449 -10.77 -4.02 -13.99
C LEU A 449 -10.30 -3.29 -12.74
N PHE A 450 -10.65 -2.01 -12.66
CA PHE A 450 -10.25 -1.14 -11.56
C PHE A 450 -11.04 -1.47 -10.31
N ASN A 451 -10.36 -1.61 -9.17
CA ASN A 451 -10.99 -1.83 -7.89
C ASN A 451 -11.49 -0.52 -7.30
N ASN A 452 -12.79 -0.39 -7.07
CA ASN A 452 -13.40 0.86 -6.59
C ASN A 452 -13.23 1.08 -5.07
N GLY A 453 -12.48 0.21 -4.37
CA GLY A 453 -12.24 0.30 -2.93
C GLY A 453 -13.45 0.01 -2.04
N ASN A 454 -14.48 -0.63 -2.60
CA ASN A 454 -15.74 -0.94 -1.92
C ASN A 454 -16.27 -2.35 -2.23
N GLY A 455 -15.37 -3.25 -2.65
CA GLY A 455 -15.70 -4.62 -3.05
C GLY A 455 -16.30 -4.75 -4.46
N THR A 456 -16.22 -3.70 -5.28
CA THR A 456 -16.68 -3.72 -6.68
C THR A 456 -15.57 -3.31 -7.64
N PHE A 457 -15.65 -3.81 -8.87
CA PHE A 457 -14.68 -3.60 -9.94
C PHE A 457 -15.35 -3.02 -11.18
N THR A 458 -14.66 -2.06 -11.82
CA THR A 458 -15.09 -1.41 -13.05
C THR A 458 -14.17 -1.83 -14.20
N ALA A 459 -14.69 -2.57 -15.17
CA ALA A 459 -13.93 -2.96 -16.35
C ALA A 459 -13.80 -1.78 -17.34
N GLU A 460 -12.56 -1.39 -17.64
CA GLU A 460 -12.23 -0.41 -18.67
C GLU A 460 -11.47 -1.09 -19.81
N THR A 461 -11.78 -0.71 -21.06
CA THR A 461 -11.21 -1.33 -22.26
C THR A 461 -9.99 -0.57 -22.74
N TYR A 462 -8.94 -1.31 -23.07
CA TYR A 462 -7.70 -0.80 -23.62
C TYR A 462 -7.33 -1.56 -24.90
N SER A 463 -6.62 -0.91 -25.81
CA SER A 463 -6.09 -1.56 -27.03
C SER A 463 -4.80 -2.35 -26.77
N MET A 464 -4.48 -2.65 -25.51
CA MET A 464 -3.28 -3.38 -25.11
C MET A 464 -3.57 -4.87 -24.88
N LEU A 465 -2.63 -5.71 -25.28
CA LEU A 465 -2.65 -7.15 -25.06
C LEU A 465 -1.77 -7.47 -23.83
N MET A 466 -1.94 -8.67 -23.25
CA MET A 466 -1.17 -9.09 -22.08
C MET A 466 0.35 -9.03 -22.28
N GLY A 467 1.06 -8.61 -21.24
CA GLY A 467 2.49 -8.39 -21.23
C GLY A 467 3.08 -8.57 -19.84
N ALA A 468 4.41 -8.52 -19.73
CA ALA A 468 5.10 -8.45 -18.46
C ALA A 468 4.88 -7.06 -17.83
N VAL A 469 4.64 -7.01 -16.52
CA VAL A 469 4.36 -5.78 -15.78
C VAL A 469 5.58 -5.37 -14.96
N GLY A 470 5.92 -4.08 -14.96
CA GLY A 470 6.97 -3.47 -14.13
C GLY A 470 7.04 -1.96 -14.38
N ASP A 471 7.79 -1.21 -13.58
CA ASP A 471 7.97 0.24 -13.75
C ASP A 471 9.12 0.51 -14.73
N LEU A 472 8.81 0.69 -16.01
CA LEU A 472 9.76 0.70 -17.12
C LEU A 472 10.25 2.09 -17.51
N ASN A 473 9.84 3.13 -16.78
CA ASN A 473 10.43 4.47 -16.85
C ASN A 473 10.81 5.08 -15.47
N ASN A 474 10.66 4.31 -14.38
CA ASN A 474 10.97 4.70 -13.00
C ASN A 474 10.19 5.95 -12.55
N ASP A 475 8.90 6.01 -12.92
CA ASP A 475 8.00 7.12 -12.56
C ASP A 475 6.98 6.75 -11.45
N GLY A 476 6.97 5.48 -11.02
CA GLY A 476 6.09 4.96 -9.99
C GLY A 476 4.75 4.42 -10.46
N PHE A 477 4.51 4.42 -11.76
CA PHE A 477 3.34 3.81 -12.36
C PHE A 477 3.76 2.55 -13.12
N LEU A 478 3.00 1.48 -12.90
CA LEU A 478 3.33 0.20 -13.52
C LEU A 478 2.99 0.22 -15.02
N ASP A 479 3.98 -0.16 -15.81
CA ASP A 479 3.94 -0.26 -17.27
C ASP A 479 3.74 -1.70 -17.72
N ILE A 480 3.44 -1.87 -19.01
CA ILE A 480 3.23 -3.18 -19.61
C ILE A 480 4.14 -3.35 -20.83
N GLN A 481 5.03 -4.34 -20.80
CA GLN A 481 5.85 -4.75 -21.94
C GLN A 481 5.18 -5.91 -22.69
N ASN A 482 4.86 -5.69 -23.96
CA ASN A 482 4.36 -6.75 -24.85
C ASN A 482 5.05 -6.70 -26.21
N GLY A 483 5.72 -7.80 -26.56
CA GLY A 483 6.47 -7.88 -27.79
C GLY A 483 7.59 -6.83 -27.79
N ASN A 484 7.62 -5.95 -28.77
CA ASN A 484 8.56 -4.82 -28.81
C ASN A 484 7.90 -3.48 -28.46
N THR A 485 6.71 -3.50 -27.86
CA THR A 485 5.99 -2.29 -27.45
C THR A 485 5.94 -2.24 -25.93
N ILE A 486 6.25 -1.07 -25.37
CA ILE A 486 5.98 -0.74 -23.97
C ILE A 486 4.75 0.17 -23.98
N TYR A 487 3.78 -0.14 -23.13
CA TYR A 487 2.65 0.73 -22.84
C TYR A 487 3.01 1.46 -21.56
N PHE A 488 3.53 2.69 -21.72
CA PHE A 488 3.85 3.53 -20.58
C PHE A 488 2.57 4.07 -19.95
N ASN A 489 2.39 3.86 -18.66
CA ASN A 489 1.29 4.43 -17.91
C ASN A 489 1.53 5.94 -17.76
N ASP A 490 0.63 6.78 -18.26
CA ASP A 490 0.80 8.24 -18.21
C ASP A 490 0.59 8.81 -16.79
N GLY A 491 0.22 7.94 -15.85
CA GLY A 491 0.09 8.22 -14.43
C GLY A 491 -1.09 9.13 -14.08
N ASN A 492 -1.11 9.53 -12.81
CA ASN A 492 -2.08 10.46 -12.25
C ASN A 492 -1.49 11.14 -11.00
N PRO A 493 -2.23 11.99 -10.25
CA PRO A 493 -1.69 12.67 -9.06
C PRO A 493 -1.53 11.80 -7.80
N ASN A 494 -1.89 10.51 -7.82
CA ASN A 494 -1.78 9.64 -6.65
C ASN A 494 -0.31 9.36 -6.32
N ASN A 495 -0.06 9.15 -5.03
CA ASN A 495 1.25 8.85 -4.49
C ASN A 495 1.45 7.33 -4.39
N TRP A 496 2.71 6.93 -4.33
CA TRP A 496 3.11 5.53 -4.37
C TRP A 496 4.35 5.27 -3.51
N ILE A 497 4.69 4.00 -3.32
CA ILE A 497 5.99 3.54 -2.85
C ILE A 497 6.31 2.19 -3.50
N THR A 498 7.56 1.99 -3.90
CA THR A 498 8.05 0.70 -4.38
C THR A 498 9.07 0.16 -3.40
N LEU A 499 8.96 -1.11 -3.02
CA LEU A 499 9.90 -1.78 -2.15
C LEU A 499 10.66 -2.83 -2.91
N THR A 500 11.98 -2.77 -2.78
CA THR A 500 12.89 -3.79 -3.29
C THR A 500 13.57 -4.43 -2.08
N VAL A 501 13.53 -5.74 -1.98
CA VAL A 501 14.03 -6.46 -0.82
C VAL A 501 15.21 -7.34 -1.19
N LYS A 502 16.13 -7.50 -0.25
CA LYS A 502 17.28 -8.41 -0.39
C LYS A 502 17.43 -9.29 0.83
N GLY A 503 17.28 -10.60 0.65
CA GLY A 503 17.50 -11.59 1.70
C GLY A 503 18.98 -11.76 2.02
N THR A 504 19.28 -12.10 3.28
CA THR A 504 20.64 -12.45 3.76
C THR A 504 20.68 -13.79 4.48
N THR A 505 19.57 -14.15 5.12
CA THR A 505 19.29 -15.50 5.65
C THR A 505 18.25 -16.20 4.79
N SER A 506 17.25 -15.46 4.33
CA SER A 506 16.32 -15.88 3.28
C SER A 506 17.02 -15.77 1.92
N ASN A 507 16.41 -16.37 0.88
CA ASN A 507 16.92 -16.26 -0.49
C ASN A 507 17.15 -14.80 -0.91
N ASN A 508 18.15 -14.58 -1.77
CA ASN A 508 18.66 -13.24 -2.11
C ASN A 508 17.59 -12.29 -2.66
N ASN A 509 16.61 -12.79 -3.42
CA ASN A 509 15.50 -11.97 -3.95
C ASN A 509 14.40 -11.65 -2.92
N GLY A 510 14.42 -12.27 -1.74
CA GLY A 510 13.32 -12.19 -0.78
C GLY A 510 12.00 -12.80 -1.27
N ILE A 511 12.03 -13.69 -2.27
CA ILE A 511 10.82 -14.37 -2.76
C ILE A 511 10.19 -15.17 -1.62
N GLY A 512 8.88 -15.02 -1.45
CA GLY A 512 8.12 -15.53 -0.31
C GLY A 512 8.03 -14.56 0.88
N ALA A 513 8.77 -13.45 0.87
CA ALA A 513 8.59 -12.40 1.88
C ALA A 513 7.26 -11.68 1.69
N ARG A 514 6.68 -11.26 2.81
CA ARG A 514 5.50 -10.38 2.84
C ARG A 514 5.89 -8.98 3.24
N VAL A 515 5.49 -8.02 2.41
CA VAL A 515 5.58 -6.59 2.69
C VAL A 515 4.23 -6.08 3.15
N GLU A 516 4.22 -5.34 4.25
CA GLU A 516 3.04 -4.64 4.76
C GLU A 516 3.35 -3.15 4.87
N ILE A 517 2.43 -2.30 4.43
CA ILE A 517 2.50 -0.85 4.68
C ILE A 517 1.34 -0.39 5.53
N TYR A 518 1.61 0.58 6.40
CA TYR A 518 0.65 1.15 7.32
C TYR A 518 0.60 2.66 7.16
N GLY A 519 -0.60 3.22 7.16
CA GLY A 519 -0.82 4.66 7.15
C GLY A 519 -2.21 5.01 7.67
N ALA A 520 -2.61 6.27 7.48
CA ALA A 520 -3.93 6.74 7.89
C ALA A 520 -5.11 5.96 7.23
N TRP A 521 -4.87 5.28 6.09
CA TRP A 521 -5.83 4.41 5.41
C TRP A 521 -5.97 3.02 6.04
N GLY A 522 -5.08 2.63 6.95
CA GLY A 522 -5.00 1.28 7.48
C GLY A 522 -3.77 0.54 6.95
N LYS A 523 -3.98 -0.70 6.50
CA LYS A 523 -2.94 -1.65 6.12
C LYS A 523 -3.07 -2.00 4.63
N GLN A 524 -1.96 -2.24 3.94
CA GLN A 524 -1.95 -2.96 2.66
C GLN A 524 -0.86 -4.03 2.69
N ILE A 525 -1.00 -5.12 1.93
CA ILE A 525 -0.01 -6.20 1.85
C ILE A 525 0.35 -6.59 0.42
N ARG A 526 1.60 -7.01 0.19
CA ARG A 526 2.07 -7.64 -1.05
C ARG A 526 3.06 -8.75 -0.70
N ASP A 527 3.04 -9.85 -1.45
CA ASP A 527 4.09 -10.87 -1.35
C ASP A 527 5.05 -10.74 -2.52
N ILE A 528 6.33 -11.00 -2.29
CA ILE A 528 7.34 -11.09 -3.34
C ILE A 528 7.22 -12.45 -4.01
N ARG A 529 6.93 -12.47 -5.32
CA ARG A 529 6.62 -13.70 -6.06
C ARG A 529 7.40 -13.75 -7.37
N ALA A 530 8.10 -14.86 -7.61
CA ALA A 530 8.65 -15.14 -8.93
C ALA A 530 7.61 -15.87 -9.78
N GLY A 531 6.92 -15.06 -10.57
CA GLY A 531 5.99 -15.52 -11.56
C GLY A 531 4.53 -15.47 -11.11
N VAL A 532 3.73 -14.72 -11.85
CA VAL A 532 2.28 -14.55 -11.64
C VAL A 532 1.52 -14.72 -12.94
N GLY A 533 0.22 -15.02 -12.86
CA GLY A 533 -0.60 -15.29 -14.02
C GLY A 533 -0.31 -16.67 -14.63
N PHE A 534 -0.13 -16.72 -15.95
CA PHE A 534 0.05 -17.94 -16.74
C PHE A 534 1.38 -17.96 -17.49
N ARG A 535 1.69 -16.93 -18.30
CA ARG A 535 2.87 -16.95 -19.20
C ARG A 535 4.03 -16.05 -18.76
N TYR A 536 3.73 -14.88 -18.21
CA TYR A 536 4.70 -13.79 -18.10
C TYR A 536 5.43 -13.81 -16.75
N MET A 537 6.64 -13.25 -16.74
CA MET A 537 7.37 -12.85 -15.53
C MET A 537 7.25 -11.34 -15.37
N GLY A 538 6.64 -10.87 -14.29
CA GLY A 538 6.60 -9.45 -13.94
C GLY A 538 7.66 -9.11 -12.90
N THR A 539 7.71 -7.83 -12.55
CA THR A 539 8.61 -7.27 -11.53
C THR A 539 8.64 -8.12 -10.25
N LEU A 540 9.83 -8.21 -9.65
CA LEU A 540 10.04 -8.77 -8.30
C LEU A 540 9.81 -7.73 -7.21
N ASN A 541 9.52 -6.48 -7.56
CA ASN A 541 9.32 -5.40 -6.61
C ASN A 541 7.90 -5.39 -6.05
N ALA A 542 7.75 -5.04 -4.77
CA ALA A 542 6.45 -4.81 -4.17
C ALA A 542 6.04 -3.34 -4.35
N HIS A 543 5.07 -3.11 -5.23
CA HIS A 543 4.55 -1.78 -5.52
C HIS A 543 3.21 -1.53 -4.79
N PHE A 544 3.06 -0.31 -4.29
CA PHE A 544 1.88 0.15 -3.56
C PHE A 544 1.49 1.57 -4.00
N GLY A 545 0.23 1.75 -4.39
CA GLY A 545 -0.42 3.05 -4.37
C GLY A 545 -0.89 3.42 -2.97
N ILE A 546 -0.90 4.71 -2.66
CA ILE A 546 -1.46 5.24 -1.42
C ILE A 546 -2.43 6.40 -1.70
N GLY A 547 -2.98 6.48 -2.92
CA GLY A 547 -3.92 7.52 -3.32
C GLY A 547 -3.39 8.92 -3.04
N LEU A 548 -4.21 9.77 -2.45
CA LEU A 548 -3.83 11.15 -2.10
C LEU A 548 -3.19 11.29 -0.72
N PHE A 549 -2.87 10.19 -0.03
CA PHE A 549 -2.19 10.26 1.25
C PHE A 549 -0.74 10.71 1.08
N ASN A 550 -0.22 11.46 2.05
CA ASN A 550 1.05 12.18 1.94
C ASN A 550 2.16 11.61 2.85
N SER A 551 1.91 10.50 3.52
CA SER A 551 2.82 9.86 4.47
C SER A 551 2.46 8.40 4.66
N ILE A 552 3.47 7.59 4.96
CA ILE A 552 3.35 6.20 5.39
C ILE A 552 3.87 6.17 6.83
N ASP A 553 3.14 5.54 7.75
CA ASP A 553 3.55 5.42 9.15
C ASP A 553 4.69 4.40 9.29
N SER A 554 4.54 3.23 8.66
CA SER A 554 5.57 2.19 8.65
C SER A 554 5.44 1.20 7.50
N VAL A 555 6.58 0.62 7.16
CA VAL A 555 6.74 -0.56 6.32
C VAL A 555 7.21 -1.71 7.22
N VAL A 556 6.66 -2.89 7.03
CA VAL A 556 7.09 -4.13 7.68
C VAL A 556 7.41 -5.16 6.61
N VAL A 557 8.61 -5.72 6.64
CA VAL A 557 8.98 -6.89 5.83
C VAL A 557 9.04 -8.10 6.75
N LYS A 558 8.23 -9.12 6.46
CA LYS A 558 8.27 -10.44 7.10
C LYS A 558 8.98 -11.39 6.16
N TRP A 559 10.13 -11.89 6.58
CA TRP A 559 11.01 -12.70 5.75
C TRP A 559 10.68 -14.20 5.86
N PRO A 560 10.96 -15.01 4.80
CA PRO A 560 10.83 -16.47 4.86
C PRO A 560 11.60 -17.12 6.02
N SER A 561 12.75 -16.55 6.40
CA SER A 561 13.54 -16.98 7.57
C SER A 561 12.81 -16.84 8.92
N GLY A 562 11.69 -16.11 8.96
CA GLY A 562 11.00 -15.69 10.18
C GLY A 562 11.53 -14.39 10.78
N ASN A 563 12.58 -13.80 10.20
CA ASN A 563 13.05 -12.47 10.57
C ASN A 563 12.02 -11.40 10.18
N LYS A 564 12.17 -10.21 10.76
CA LYS A 564 11.30 -9.07 10.51
C LYS A 564 12.09 -7.78 10.54
N ASP A 565 11.88 -6.95 9.53
CA ASP A 565 12.37 -5.57 9.47
C ASP A 565 11.20 -4.59 9.48
N VAL A 566 11.34 -3.50 10.23
CA VAL A 566 10.35 -2.42 10.36
C VAL A 566 11.03 -1.09 10.06
N ILE A 567 10.57 -0.42 9.00
CA ILE A 567 11.03 0.91 8.60
C ILE A 567 9.91 1.90 8.88
N CYS A 568 10.20 2.94 9.64
CA CYS A 568 9.19 3.92 10.05
C CYS A 568 9.32 5.21 9.27
N ASN A 569 8.18 5.83 8.97
CA ASN A 569 8.07 7.08 8.21
C ASN A 569 8.89 7.06 6.90
N PRO A 570 8.79 6.03 6.05
CA PRO A 570 9.49 6.03 4.77
C PRO A 570 8.98 7.17 3.89
N SER A 571 9.84 7.61 2.96
CA SER A 571 9.46 8.64 1.99
C SER A 571 8.49 8.04 0.96
N ILE A 572 7.44 8.81 0.64
CA ILE A 572 6.53 8.47 -0.47
C ILE A 572 7.14 8.90 -1.81
N ASN A 573 6.59 8.40 -2.90
CA ASN A 573 7.02 8.61 -4.29
C ASN A 573 8.51 8.30 -4.47
N SER A 574 8.91 7.17 -3.90
CA SER A 574 10.31 6.74 -3.90
C SER A 574 10.41 5.23 -3.85
N VAL A 575 11.59 4.73 -4.21
CA VAL A 575 11.97 3.33 -4.03
C VAL A 575 12.65 3.18 -2.67
N LEU A 576 12.20 2.22 -1.88
CA LEU A 576 12.76 1.87 -0.58
C LEU A 576 13.46 0.51 -0.67
N HIS A 577 14.78 0.51 -0.56
CA HIS A 577 15.59 -0.70 -0.52
C HIS A 577 15.72 -1.21 0.93
N ILE A 578 15.41 -2.49 1.17
CA ILE A 578 15.49 -3.12 2.48
C ILE A 578 16.29 -4.41 2.38
N GLU A 579 17.42 -4.46 3.09
CA GLU A 579 18.20 -5.69 3.27
C GLU A 579 17.78 -6.37 4.58
N GLU A 580 17.63 -7.68 4.57
CA GLU A 580 17.19 -8.46 5.72
C GLU A 580 18.10 -8.26 6.94
N ASN A 581 17.51 -7.97 8.10
CA ASN A 581 18.16 -7.63 9.37
C ASN A 581 18.99 -6.33 9.34
N SER A 582 18.75 -5.45 8.37
CA SER A 582 19.42 -4.15 8.29
C SER A 582 18.66 -3.02 9.00
N ALA A 583 17.38 -3.22 9.36
CA ALA A 583 16.58 -2.16 9.96
C ALA A 583 17.10 -1.81 11.37
N PRO A 584 17.30 -0.51 11.67
CA PRO A 584 17.87 -0.09 12.94
C PRO A 584 16.95 -0.39 14.13
N VAL A 585 17.52 -0.96 15.19
CA VAL A 585 16.88 -1.06 16.51
C VAL A 585 16.70 0.34 17.12
N ALA A 586 15.70 0.50 17.99
CA ALA A 586 15.49 1.76 18.69
C ALA A 586 16.72 2.12 19.51
N THR A 587 17.31 3.28 19.27
CA THR A 587 18.33 3.90 20.11
C THR A 587 17.64 4.76 21.15
N ALA A 588 17.69 4.28 22.39
CA ALA A 588 17.06 4.97 23.50
C ALA A 588 17.73 6.33 23.77
N PHE A 589 16.93 7.38 23.94
CA PHE A 589 17.40 8.73 24.24
C PHE A 589 16.28 9.52 24.92
N PHE A 590 16.60 10.34 25.92
CA PHE A 590 15.60 11.15 26.61
C PHE A 590 16.18 12.45 27.17
N THR A 591 15.29 13.38 27.50
CA THR A 591 15.60 14.60 28.26
C THR A 591 14.79 14.68 29.55
N ALA A 592 15.31 15.42 30.53
CA ALA A 592 14.64 15.72 31.78
C ALA A 592 14.37 17.23 31.87
N SER A 593 13.20 17.62 32.36
CA SER A 593 12.81 19.02 32.57
C SER A 593 13.74 19.78 33.53
N ALA A 594 14.37 19.09 34.47
CA ALA A 594 15.45 19.60 35.31
C ALA A 594 16.36 18.46 35.81
N THR A 595 17.60 18.79 36.15
CA THR A 595 18.57 17.84 36.76
C THR A 595 18.91 18.18 38.21
N MET A 596 18.46 19.34 38.70
CA MET A 596 18.52 19.72 40.10
C MET A 596 17.17 20.27 40.54
N ILE A 597 16.61 19.69 41.60
CA ILE A 597 15.30 20.05 42.16
C ILE A 597 15.33 19.97 43.68
N ASN A 598 14.28 20.43 44.34
CA ASN A 598 14.08 20.21 45.76
C ASN A 598 13.29 18.94 46.03
N GLN A 599 13.38 18.42 47.25
CA GLN A 599 12.60 17.30 47.74
C GLN A 599 11.10 17.61 47.62
N ALA A 600 10.33 16.61 47.18
CA ALA A 600 8.92 16.69 46.82
C ALA A 600 8.60 17.47 45.52
N ASP A 601 9.61 17.78 44.70
CA ASP A 601 9.39 18.26 43.33
C ASP A 601 9.27 17.09 42.33
N THR A 602 8.67 17.38 41.18
CA THR A 602 8.46 16.43 40.07
C THR A 602 9.38 16.77 38.89
N ILE A 603 9.90 15.75 38.23
CA ILE A 603 10.59 15.86 36.93
C ILE A 603 9.73 15.20 35.86
N ASP A 604 9.42 15.96 34.82
CA ASP A 604 8.91 15.43 33.56
C ASP A 604 10.08 14.94 32.70
N PHE A 605 9.98 13.72 32.18
CA PHE A 605 10.90 13.14 31.21
C PHE A 605 10.26 13.12 29.83
N THR A 606 11.06 13.43 28.81
CA THR A 606 10.63 13.39 27.40
C THR A 606 11.46 12.37 26.65
N ASP A 607 10.81 11.35 26.10
CA ASP A 607 11.43 10.42 25.17
C ASP A 607 11.81 11.14 23.88
N ASN A 608 12.98 10.80 23.38
CA ASN A 608 13.52 11.27 22.11
C ASN A 608 14.19 10.09 21.38
N SER A 609 13.79 8.86 21.70
CA SER A 609 14.39 7.64 21.16
C SER A 609 14.06 7.52 19.67
N ILE A 610 14.99 7.00 18.89
CA ILE A 610 14.84 6.85 17.43
C ILE A 610 15.46 5.54 16.94
N PRO A 611 14.94 4.93 15.86
CA PRO A 611 13.69 5.30 15.19
C PRO A 611 12.47 4.64 15.84
N CYS A 612 11.35 5.38 15.85
CA CYS A 612 9.99 4.92 16.16
C CYS A 612 9.86 3.94 17.35
N PRO A 613 10.29 4.32 18.56
CA PRO A 613 10.02 3.54 19.75
C PRO A 613 8.51 3.34 19.94
N ASN A 614 8.12 2.13 20.33
CA ASN A 614 6.72 1.78 20.64
C ASN A 614 6.55 1.15 22.02
N GLU A 615 7.66 0.80 22.69
CA GLU A 615 7.68 0.41 24.10
C GLU A 615 8.83 1.10 24.84
N TRP A 616 8.59 1.47 26.09
CA TRP A 616 9.54 2.15 26.96
C TRP A 616 9.66 1.41 28.29
N ASN A 617 10.83 1.45 28.90
CA ASN A 617 11.04 0.94 30.25
C ASN A 617 12.02 1.85 31.01
N TRP A 618 11.48 2.61 31.96
CA TRP A 618 12.21 3.57 32.77
C TRP A 618 12.66 2.94 34.09
N THR A 619 13.94 3.12 34.43
CA THR A 619 14.49 2.65 35.72
C THR A 619 15.15 3.80 36.45
N VAL A 620 15.00 3.82 37.78
CA VAL A 620 15.57 4.86 38.65
C VAL A 620 16.30 4.20 39.81
N ASN A 621 17.55 4.59 40.03
CA ASN A 621 18.39 4.11 41.12
C ASN A 621 18.77 5.26 42.07
N PRO A 622 18.65 5.12 43.41
CA PRO A 622 18.15 3.93 44.13
C PRO A 622 16.66 3.67 43.88
N THR A 623 16.20 2.44 44.14
CA THR A 623 14.83 1.98 43.84
C THR A 623 13.76 2.50 44.80
N SER A 624 14.12 3.41 45.71
CA SER A 624 13.23 4.06 46.68
C SER A 624 13.51 5.56 46.77
N GLY A 625 12.56 6.32 47.31
CA GLY A 625 12.65 7.78 47.43
C GLY A 625 12.08 8.56 46.25
N TRP A 626 11.34 7.88 45.36
CA TRP A 626 10.61 8.47 44.24
C TRP A 626 9.33 7.68 43.95
N ASN A 627 8.38 8.27 43.23
CA ASN A 627 7.18 7.61 42.70
C ASN A 627 6.65 8.32 41.46
N PHE A 628 5.98 7.61 40.55
CA PHE A 628 5.29 8.24 39.42
C PHE A 628 4.08 9.04 39.91
N THR A 629 3.87 10.26 39.37
CA THR A 629 2.80 11.17 39.81
C THR A 629 1.45 10.89 39.16
N SER A 630 1.44 10.41 37.93
CA SER A 630 0.23 10.23 37.10
C SER A 630 -0.36 8.82 37.12
N GLY A 631 0.15 7.90 37.94
CA GLY A 631 -0.29 6.50 37.91
C GLY A 631 0.05 5.75 36.60
N THR A 632 0.68 6.43 35.64
CA THR A 632 1.32 5.82 34.47
C THR A 632 2.61 5.17 34.95
N THR A 633 2.74 3.88 34.68
CA THR A 633 3.87 3.05 35.09
C THR A 633 5.16 3.47 34.38
N ALA A 634 6.28 2.84 34.74
CA ALA A 634 7.57 2.97 34.06
C ALA A 634 7.57 2.60 32.56
N MET A 635 6.41 2.36 31.95
CA MET A 635 6.26 1.97 30.55
C MET A 635 5.64 3.03 29.65
N SER A 636 5.26 4.19 30.22
CA SER A 636 4.80 5.31 29.40
C SER A 636 5.97 5.98 28.65
N GLU A 637 5.70 6.48 27.45
CA GLU A 637 6.65 7.26 26.64
C GLU A 637 7.25 8.45 27.43
N ASN A 638 6.41 9.30 28.03
CA ASN A 638 6.84 10.54 28.69
C ASN A 638 6.39 10.57 30.16
N PRO A 639 7.07 9.88 31.10
CA PRO A 639 6.65 9.81 32.49
C PRO A 639 7.01 11.06 33.29
N SER A 640 6.20 11.33 34.32
CA SER A 640 6.49 12.30 35.38
C SER A 640 6.82 11.59 36.69
N ILE A 641 7.96 11.91 37.29
CA ILE A 641 8.48 11.26 38.52
C ILE A 641 8.59 12.28 39.65
N LEU A 642 7.90 12.04 40.76
CA LEU A 642 8.03 12.75 42.03
C LEU A 642 9.20 12.18 42.82
N PHE A 643 10.11 13.03 43.29
CA PHE A 643 11.23 12.63 44.15
C PHE A 643 10.97 13.05 45.60
N ASN A 644 10.68 12.08 46.47
CA ASN A 644 10.26 12.32 47.86
C ASN A 644 11.41 12.50 48.83
N ASP A 645 12.59 11.97 48.52
CA ASP A 645 13.75 12.01 49.39
C ASP A 645 14.90 12.80 48.73
N ALA A 646 15.72 13.45 49.56
CA ALA A 646 16.92 14.11 49.06
C ALA A 646 17.99 13.07 48.71
N GLY A 647 18.72 13.29 47.62
CA GLY A 647 19.73 12.35 47.15
C GLY A 647 20.10 12.57 45.69
N THR A 648 20.94 11.69 45.15
CA THR A 648 21.23 11.63 43.73
C THR A 648 20.61 10.38 43.16
N TYR A 649 19.78 10.55 42.12
CA TYR A 649 19.09 9.48 41.43
C TYR A 649 19.62 9.34 40.02
N VAL A 650 19.79 8.11 39.56
CA VAL A 650 20.26 7.77 38.23
C VAL A 650 19.08 7.21 37.46
N VAL A 651 18.64 7.94 36.43
CA VAL A 651 17.52 7.54 35.57
C VAL A 651 18.06 6.98 34.26
N SER A 652 17.50 5.84 33.84
CA SER A 652 17.81 5.16 32.58
C SER A 652 16.53 4.76 31.85
N LEU A 653 16.59 4.69 30.53
CA LEU A 653 15.51 4.25 29.65
C LEU A 653 15.98 3.06 28.80
N THR A 654 15.10 2.09 28.61
CA THR A 654 15.16 1.14 27.49
C THR A 654 14.05 1.51 26.53
N ALA A 655 14.37 1.68 25.26
CA ALA A 655 13.38 1.88 24.21
C ALA A 655 13.41 0.68 23.27
N THR A 656 12.23 0.25 22.82
CA THR A 656 12.04 -0.85 21.87
C THR A 656 11.27 -0.33 20.68
N ASN A 657 11.66 -0.76 19.49
CA ASN A 657 10.83 -0.65 18.28
C ASN A 657 10.59 -2.05 17.69
N GLY A 658 9.97 -2.10 16.50
CA GLY A 658 9.67 -3.35 15.80
C GLY A 658 10.88 -4.23 15.44
N ASN A 659 12.11 -3.71 15.55
CA ASN A 659 13.36 -4.41 15.23
C ASN A 659 14.13 -4.88 16.47
N GLY A 660 13.75 -4.39 17.66
CA GLY A 660 14.39 -4.75 18.92
C GLY A 660 14.60 -3.59 19.88
N SER A 661 15.30 -3.87 20.97
CA SER A 661 15.50 -2.96 22.08
C SER A 661 16.94 -2.48 22.17
N SER A 662 17.13 -1.23 22.58
CA SER A 662 18.41 -0.75 23.09
C SER A 662 18.25 -0.19 24.49
N LEU A 663 19.18 -0.57 25.36
CA LEU A 663 19.39 0.07 26.65
C LEU A 663 20.38 1.23 26.47
N ILE A 664 20.07 2.38 27.06
CA ILE A 664 20.96 3.54 27.01
C ILE A 664 22.38 3.26 27.58
N PRO A 665 23.45 3.80 26.96
CA PRO A 665 24.80 3.92 27.55
C PRO A 665 25.05 5.14 28.48
N PHE A 666 24.15 6.14 28.54
CA PHE A 666 24.21 7.34 29.42
C PHE A 666 23.01 7.52 30.35
N SER A 667 23.24 7.45 31.66
CA SER A 667 22.21 7.77 32.64
C SER A 667 22.18 9.27 32.99
N THR A 668 20.99 9.81 33.25
CA THR A 668 20.85 11.20 33.76
C THR A 668 20.84 11.17 35.28
N ALA A 669 21.75 11.92 35.90
CA ALA A 669 21.77 12.12 37.34
C ALA A 669 20.83 13.28 37.75
N ILE A 670 19.83 12.99 38.57
CA ILE A 670 18.94 13.97 39.19
C ILE A 670 19.41 14.21 40.62
N THR A 671 19.74 15.46 40.95
CA THR A 671 20.12 15.85 42.31
C THR A 671 18.93 16.49 43.02
N VAL A 672 18.47 15.87 44.10
CA VAL A 672 17.32 16.31 44.89
C VAL A 672 17.83 16.91 46.19
N GLN A 673 17.60 18.21 46.38
CA GLN A 673 18.02 18.97 47.55
C GLN A 673 16.98 18.84 48.66
N SER A 674 17.41 18.65 49.90
CA SER A 674 16.49 18.58 51.03
C SER A 674 15.74 19.91 51.21
N THR A 675 14.41 19.82 51.39
CA THR A 675 13.54 20.96 51.72
C THR A 675 13.47 21.23 53.22
N VAL A 676 14.35 20.65 54.05
CA VAL A 676 14.36 20.90 55.51
C VAL A 676 14.80 22.35 55.78
N GLY A 677 13.82 23.24 55.66
CA GLY A 677 13.76 24.49 56.39
C GLY A 677 13.59 24.16 57.86
N ILE A 678 14.64 24.41 58.63
CA ILE A 678 14.60 25.08 59.94
C ILE A 678 13.19 25.03 60.58
N ALA A 679 12.86 23.94 61.25
CA ALA A 679 11.68 23.87 62.12
C ALA A 679 12.06 23.19 63.44
N GLU A 680 12.04 24.01 64.49
CA GLU A 680 11.78 23.66 65.90
C GLU A 680 12.61 22.54 66.57
N LEU A 681 13.73 22.94 67.17
CA LEU A 681 14.14 22.42 68.48
C LEU A 681 13.94 23.52 69.52
N THR A 682 12.77 23.52 70.16
CA THR A 682 12.53 24.30 71.37
C THR A 682 13.40 23.78 72.51
N GLN A 683 14.23 24.68 73.05
CA GLN A 683 14.72 24.81 74.43
C GLN A 683 16.26 24.89 74.54
N GLU A 684 16.86 25.93 73.96
CA GLU A 684 18.19 26.38 74.38
C GLU A 684 18.06 27.53 75.39
N ALA A 685 18.65 27.36 76.58
CA ALA A 685 18.65 28.30 77.70
C ALA A 685 19.45 29.60 77.41
N ILE A 686 20.04 29.72 76.22
CA ILE A 686 20.89 30.84 75.79
C ILE A 686 20.49 31.27 74.38
N LYS A 687 20.25 32.56 74.17
CA LYS A 687 19.90 33.17 72.88
C LYS A 687 20.77 34.39 72.60
N VAL A 688 21.14 34.59 71.34
CA VAL A 688 21.90 35.77 70.90
C VAL A 688 21.07 36.64 69.94
N PHE A 689 21.07 37.96 70.13
CA PHE A 689 20.30 38.89 69.30
C PHE A 689 20.87 40.32 69.35
N PRO A 690 20.62 41.18 68.35
CA PRO A 690 20.05 40.84 67.05
C PRO A 690 21.01 39.94 66.26
N ASN A 691 20.47 39.08 65.42
CA ASN A 691 21.25 38.25 64.50
C ASN A 691 20.52 38.27 63.15
N PRO A 692 20.98 39.05 62.16
CA PRO A 692 22.29 39.71 62.07
C PRO A 692 22.50 40.86 63.07
N ALA A 693 23.74 41.03 63.55
CA ALA A 693 24.17 42.10 64.45
C ALA A 693 24.96 43.18 63.72
N ALA A 694 24.72 44.44 64.05
CA ALA A 694 25.62 45.54 63.68
C ALA A 694 26.84 45.51 64.61
N ASP A 695 27.04 46.53 65.46
CA ASP A 695 28.25 46.61 66.28
C ASP A 695 28.12 46.01 67.69
N LEU A 696 26.92 45.57 68.07
CA LEU A 696 26.62 44.99 69.37
C LEU A 696 25.79 43.71 69.23
N LEU A 697 26.17 42.69 69.98
CA LEU A 697 25.43 41.44 70.11
C LEU A 697 25.08 41.20 71.59
N TYR A 698 23.81 40.95 71.86
CA TYR A 698 23.28 40.67 73.19
C TYR A 698 23.10 39.18 73.39
N ILE A 699 23.38 38.69 74.59
CA ILE A 699 23.22 37.30 74.99
C ILE A 699 22.19 37.26 76.12
N LYS A 700 21.00 36.71 75.84
CA LYS A 700 20.02 36.37 76.88
C LYS A 700 20.28 34.94 77.32
N SER A 701 20.52 34.75 78.60
CA SER A 701 20.79 33.46 79.20
C SER A 701 20.10 33.39 80.56
N ASP A 702 19.47 32.26 80.86
CA ASP A 702 18.95 31.97 82.20
C ASP A 702 20.06 31.42 83.13
N GLN A 703 21.25 31.17 82.59
CA GLN A 703 22.45 30.71 83.30
C GLN A 703 23.52 31.81 83.42
N THR A 704 24.30 31.79 84.50
CA THR A 704 25.41 32.72 84.71
C THR A 704 26.58 32.37 83.80
N ILE A 705 26.88 33.29 82.88
CA ILE A 705 27.98 33.14 81.90
C ILE A 705 29.31 33.53 82.55
N SER A 706 30.32 32.67 82.44
CA SER A 706 31.69 32.87 82.92
C SER A 706 32.58 33.49 81.85
N GLU A 707 32.47 33.03 80.59
CA GLU A 707 33.32 33.49 79.49
C GLU A 707 32.57 33.50 78.15
N VAL A 708 32.95 34.41 77.25
CA VAL A 708 32.46 34.44 75.86
C VAL A 708 33.65 34.62 74.91
N ARG A 709 33.67 33.84 73.82
CA ARG A 709 34.70 33.84 72.78
C ARG A 709 34.07 33.88 71.39
N ILE A 710 34.75 34.49 70.43
CA ILE A 710 34.32 34.51 69.02
C ILE A 710 35.23 33.62 68.19
N LEU A 711 34.64 32.77 67.36
CA LEU A 711 35.32 31.84 66.47
C LEU A 711 35.01 32.18 65.00
N SER A 712 35.97 31.92 64.12
CA SER A 712 35.76 31.94 62.66
C SER A 712 34.89 30.77 62.19
N LEU A 713 34.46 30.78 60.93
CA LEU A 713 33.75 29.64 60.29
C LEU A 713 34.56 28.33 60.31
N LEU A 714 35.89 28.43 60.40
CA LEU A 714 36.80 27.29 60.44
C LEU A 714 37.13 26.86 61.89
N GLY A 715 36.52 27.51 62.90
CA GLY A 715 36.68 27.17 64.32
C GLY A 715 37.88 27.82 65.01
N GLU A 716 38.61 28.71 64.33
CA GLU A 716 39.75 29.44 64.92
C GLU A 716 39.27 30.52 65.89
N GLU A 717 39.92 30.65 67.05
CA GLU A 717 39.55 31.64 68.07
C GLU A 717 40.04 33.04 67.69
N LEU A 718 39.11 33.93 67.37
CA LEU A 718 39.39 35.29 66.90
C LEU A 718 39.47 36.30 68.05
N ALA A 719 38.75 36.05 69.14
CA ALA A 719 38.80 36.88 70.35
C ALA A 719 38.44 36.06 71.60
N SER A 720 39.31 36.10 72.59
CA SER A 720 39.18 35.38 73.86
C SER A 720 38.75 36.32 75.00
N SER A 721 37.94 35.82 75.95
CA SER A 721 37.56 36.53 77.17
C SER A 721 36.99 37.96 76.97
N LEU A 722 36.03 38.11 76.06
CA LEU A 722 35.41 39.41 75.77
C LEU A 722 34.75 40.01 77.02
N LYS A 723 35.07 41.28 77.34
CA LYS A 723 34.50 41.98 78.50
C LYS A 723 33.02 42.30 78.26
N ARG A 724 32.15 41.48 78.85
CA ARG A 724 30.69 41.64 78.77
C ARG A 724 30.24 42.80 79.66
N THR A 725 29.48 43.74 79.10
CA THR A 725 28.83 44.84 79.87
C THR A 725 27.33 44.71 79.66
N ASN A 726 26.53 44.59 80.73
CA ASN A 726 25.06 44.43 80.67
C ASN A 726 24.58 43.38 79.65
N ASN A 727 25.23 42.20 79.64
CA ASN A 727 24.92 41.07 78.76
C ASN A 727 25.13 41.28 77.25
N SER A 728 25.84 42.34 76.83
CA SER A 728 26.28 42.53 75.43
C SER A 728 27.79 42.43 75.25
N ILE A 729 28.19 42.10 74.02
CA ILE A 729 29.57 42.16 73.53
C ILE A 729 29.67 43.11 72.34
N SER A 730 30.78 43.83 72.24
CA SER A 730 31.08 44.69 71.09
C SER A 730 31.70 43.87 69.97
N LEU A 731 31.19 44.07 68.75
CA LEU A 731 31.65 43.46 67.51
C LEU A 731 32.36 44.45 66.59
N THR A 732 32.61 45.70 67.04
CA THR A 732 33.22 46.76 66.22
C THR A 732 34.59 46.40 65.63
N HIS A 733 35.27 45.42 66.20
CA HIS A 733 36.59 44.95 65.77
C HIS A 733 36.52 43.83 64.73
N LEU A 734 35.32 43.35 64.39
CA LEU A 734 35.10 42.29 63.41
C LEU A 734 34.56 42.87 62.10
N PRO A 735 35.08 42.42 60.94
CA PRO A 735 34.48 42.74 59.66
C PRO A 735 33.13 42.05 59.48
N SER A 736 32.34 42.51 58.49
CA SER A 736 31.08 41.88 58.11
C SER A 736 31.31 40.43 57.67
N GLY A 737 30.51 39.49 58.19
CA GLY A 737 30.74 38.06 57.97
C GLY A 737 29.95 37.17 58.91
N VAL A 738 30.12 35.85 58.75
CA VAL A 738 29.47 34.83 59.59
C VAL A 738 30.49 34.32 60.61
N TYR A 739 30.08 34.24 61.87
CA TYR A 739 30.93 33.85 63.00
C TYR A 739 30.18 32.90 63.94
N PHE A 740 30.93 32.24 64.83
CA PHE A 740 30.36 31.48 65.95
C PHE A 740 30.72 32.15 67.27
N LEU A 741 29.75 32.22 68.16
CA LEU A 741 29.93 32.67 69.53
C LEU A 741 29.96 31.45 70.45
N LYS A 742 31.10 31.22 71.09
CA LYS A 742 31.28 30.19 72.11
C LYS A 742 31.07 30.81 73.48
N ILE A 743 30.08 30.34 74.21
CA ILE A 743 29.64 30.83 75.52
C ILE A 743 29.93 29.73 76.53
N ILE A 744 30.65 30.08 77.59
CA ILE A 744 30.99 29.17 78.69
C ILE A 744 30.28 29.68 79.95
N THR A 745 29.59 28.79 80.66
CA THR A 745 28.86 29.11 81.90
C THR A 745 29.71 28.81 83.13
N GLN A 746 29.31 29.28 84.32
CA GLN A 746 30.08 29.10 85.56
C GLN A 746 30.24 27.62 85.98
N ASP A 747 29.34 26.75 85.57
CA ASP A 747 29.39 25.29 85.72
C ASP A 747 30.17 24.60 84.58
N ASN A 748 30.91 25.36 83.77
CA ASN A 748 31.76 24.90 82.67
C ASN A 748 31.02 24.24 81.50
N GLN A 749 29.70 24.46 81.35
CA GLN A 749 28.99 24.08 80.12
C GLN A 749 29.37 25.01 78.97
N ILE A 750 29.46 24.45 77.76
CA ILE A 750 29.85 25.17 76.54
C ILE A 750 28.68 25.16 75.58
N ASN A 751 28.22 26.34 75.18
CA ASN A 751 27.22 26.53 74.13
C ASN A 751 27.84 27.29 72.95
N ILE A 752 27.58 26.87 71.71
CA ILE A 752 28.12 27.50 70.51
C ILE A 752 26.96 27.91 69.60
N THR A 753 26.81 29.21 69.36
CA THR A 753 25.73 29.76 68.54
C THR A 753 26.28 30.56 67.37
N ARG A 754 25.74 30.34 66.17
CA ARG A 754 26.11 31.10 64.96
C ARG A 754 25.50 32.50 64.96
N PHE A 755 26.26 33.52 64.58
CA PHE A 755 25.73 34.85 64.28
C PHE A 755 26.36 35.49 63.04
N VAL A 756 25.68 36.50 62.48
CA VAL A 756 26.12 37.26 61.32
C VAL A 756 26.43 38.70 61.75
N LYS A 757 27.65 39.19 61.49
CA LYS A 757 28.05 40.60 61.62
C LYS A 757 27.72 41.30 60.30
N GLN A 758 26.92 42.36 60.36
CA GLN A 758 26.65 43.27 59.24
C GLN A 758 27.73 44.33 59.11
#